data_AF-A0A0G0HRF0-F1
#
_entry.id   AF-A0A0G0HRF0-F1
#
_cell.length_a   1.000
_cell.length_b   1.000
_cell.length_c   1.000
_cell.angle_alpha   90.00
_cell.angle_beta   90.00
_cell.angle_gamma   90.00
#
_symmetry.space_group_name_H-M   'P 1'
#
loop_
_entity.id
_entity.type
_entity.pdbx_description
1 polymer ?
#
loop_
_entity_poly.entity_id
_entity_poly.type
_entity_poly.pdbx_seq_one_letter_code
_entity_poly.pdbx_strand_id
1 'polypeptide(L)'
;MLLKKISIFVLSVIILSEPLFVFAQTEFNPQFIISDAELQDCSWTRTDVQQFLDDRGSYLRNYKATDSTGTTKTAADIIYDSAKTYQINPKFLLVTLQKEQSLITDDSPTTKQLDWATGYAVCDSCSMDDLRIQTKKGFANQVENAAAIMRWYYNNSDKSYIKKQGSLTVIDNTEIVPQSWATAFLYTYTPHLNGNKNFWRIWETWFGQVYPNGSLLKSASSSEMWLLQDGKKRKFASLTALVTRIDPKMAMLVPDTELSNYPTGAPISFPNYSILRSPNGIYLLDYDVLRPFASEEVVRKMGYNPDEIIEVAAPDLNGYTIGSVITASTIAPQGVIYQITDLNNNYYLLKDGTLFPVTDKRVVEINFKNLKIEKHKLAELKKYPVADLPINLQDGVLIKAIGSKNVYVIDKGLKRKITDEETFIALGYKNNNIVSISATTAMGIPEGEPLFLNASLLSAKNKFLGDSTAPPEDLFKTNVPTYLVAEYPSGRILAGKNIDTVRSIASLTKLITAYEALSNNFDQNKITTYTKSKYEAYGNLLNLIDGEKIKNKDLLNTMLIASVNNTARMVAQATGLTEKEFIKSANDQLAEWGADNSIITDVTGLDDGNKSTARDLLKIFTKILSNSTIKNILSQTKYTFKETLNKNKVATHNLINTNQLISTTGRNYQILASKTGYTGEAGSILIMLIQDRKDKKQYIILTMGNPDYNNRFIEPNKLAEWAVTEKVTIAKE
;
A
#
# COMPACT_ATOMS: atom_id res chain seq x y z
N MET A 1 -8.48 -8.00 78.23
CA MET A 1 -9.59 -7.09 77.90
C MET A 1 -9.50 -6.81 76.40
N LEU A 2 -10.41 -7.37 75.59
CA LEU A 2 -11.63 -6.71 75.09
C LEU A 2 -11.27 -5.38 74.37
N LEU A 3 -11.59 -5.11 73.10
CA LEU A 3 -12.71 -5.52 72.27
C LEU A 3 -12.46 -5.14 70.80
N LYS A 4 -13.07 -5.92 69.90
CA LYS A 4 -13.39 -5.68 68.49
C LYS A 4 -13.68 -4.20 68.15
N LYS A 5 -13.23 -3.74 66.98
CA LYS A 5 -14.07 -3.02 66.00
C LYS A 5 -13.60 -3.32 64.57
N ILE A 6 -14.40 -4.14 63.91
CA ILE A 6 -14.44 -4.32 62.46
C ILE A 6 -15.16 -3.08 61.91
N SER A 7 -14.49 -2.32 61.05
CA SER A 7 -15.14 -1.32 60.21
C SER A 7 -15.08 -1.79 58.76
N ILE A 8 -16.23 -2.24 58.29
CA ILE A 8 -16.57 -2.52 56.90
C ILE A 8 -16.46 -1.20 56.14
N PHE A 9 -15.51 -1.09 55.22
CA PHE A 9 -15.52 -0.03 54.23
C PHE A 9 -16.24 -0.58 53.00
N VAL A 10 -17.45 -0.07 52.77
CA VAL A 10 -18.24 -0.31 51.56
C VAL A 10 -17.44 0.26 50.39
N LEU A 11 -16.92 -0.64 49.55
CA LEU A 11 -16.29 -0.28 48.28
C LEU A 11 -17.41 0.13 47.32
N SER A 12 -17.70 1.42 47.26
CA SER A 12 -18.50 2.00 46.19
C SER A 12 -17.73 1.82 44.89
N VAL A 13 -18.05 0.77 44.13
CA VAL A 13 -17.56 0.57 42.77
C VAL A 13 -18.19 1.66 41.91
N ILE A 14 -17.48 2.78 41.75
CA ILE A 14 -17.72 3.69 40.65
C ILE A 14 -17.21 2.95 39.40
N ILE A 15 -18.15 2.41 38.63
CA ILE A 15 -17.89 1.89 37.29
C ILE A 15 -17.54 3.11 36.43
N LEU A 16 -16.27 3.47 36.41
CA LEU A 16 -15.70 4.28 35.34
C LEU A 16 -15.70 3.37 34.10
N SER A 17 -16.55 3.73 33.14
CA SER A 17 -16.59 3.12 31.82
C SER A 17 -15.20 3.15 31.20
N GLU A 18 -14.56 1.98 31.08
CA GLU A 18 -13.35 1.82 30.31
C GLU A 18 -13.63 2.16 28.83
N PRO A 19 -12.68 2.77 28.11
CA PRO A 19 -12.76 2.81 26.66
C PRO A 19 -12.66 1.37 26.15
N LEU A 20 -13.72 0.91 25.50
CA LEU A 20 -13.74 -0.36 24.77
C LEU A 20 -12.60 -0.36 23.74
N PHE A 21 -11.54 -1.11 24.03
CA PHE A 21 -10.50 -1.45 23.06
C PHE A 21 -11.10 -2.44 22.07
N VAL A 22 -11.43 -1.97 20.87
CA VAL A 22 -11.78 -2.85 19.75
C VAL A 22 -10.47 -3.33 19.13
N PHE A 23 -10.21 -4.63 19.30
CA PHE A 23 -9.11 -5.35 18.69
C PHE A 23 -9.33 -5.48 17.18
N ALA A 24 -8.32 -5.18 16.37
CA ALA A 24 -8.34 -5.47 14.94
C ALA A 24 -8.01 -6.97 14.75
N GLN A 25 -9.03 -7.76 14.49
CA GLN A 25 -8.97 -9.20 14.31
C GLN A 25 -8.71 -9.52 12.83
N THR A 26 -7.58 -10.13 12.50
CA THR A 26 -7.19 -10.48 11.11
C THR A 26 -7.58 -11.90 10.70
N GLU A 27 -8.27 -12.63 11.57
CA GLU A 27 -8.95 -13.88 11.22
C GLU A 27 -10.47 -13.67 11.31
N PHE A 28 -11.23 -14.24 10.38
CA PHE A 28 -12.69 -14.16 10.40
C PHE A 28 -13.21 -14.66 11.75
N ASN A 29 -13.76 -13.75 12.56
CA ASN A 29 -14.40 -14.09 13.81
C ASN A 29 -15.87 -14.31 13.60
N PRO A 30 -16.36 -15.56 13.66
CA PRO A 30 -17.77 -15.82 13.53
C PRO A 30 -18.59 -15.19 14.67
N GLN A 31 -17.97 -14.88 15.81
CA GLN A 31 -18.62 -14.24 16.96
C GLN A 31 -18.74 -12.72 16.81
N PHE A 32 -17.92 -12.08 15.98
CA PHE A 32 -17.89 -10.63 15.81
C PHE A 32 -17.52 -10.25 14.38
N ILE A 33 -18.54 -9.95 13.57
CA ILE A 33 -18.36 -9.61 12.15
C ILE A 33 -18.20 -8.10 11.96
N ILE A 34 -19.04 -7.31 12.63
CA ILE A 34 -19.09 -5.85 12.54
C ILE A 34 -19.74 -5.31 13.82
N SER A 35 -19.34 -4.12 14.26
CA SER A 35 -19.96 -3.45 15.41
C SER A 35 -21.29 -2.78 15.08
N ASP A 36 -22.10 -2.49 16.11
CA ASP A 36 -23.34 -1.73 15.98
C ASP A 36 -23.11 -0.28 15.53
N ALA A 37 -21.96 0.29 15.91
CA ALA A 37 -21.54 1.63 15.49
C ALA A 37 -21.22 1.67 14.00
N GLU A 38 -20.49 0.68 13.50
CA GLU A 38 -20.17 0.57 12.08
C GLU A 38 -21.42 0.32 11.24
N LEU A 39 -22.34 -0.56 11.66
CA LEU A 39 -23.57 -0.83 10.90
C LEU A 39 -24.54 0.37 10.86
N GLN A 40 -24.47 1.28 11.84
CA GLN A 40 -25.33 2.46 11.93
C GLN A 40 -24.64 3.77 11.50
N ASP A 41 -23.37 3.73 11.10
CA ASP A 41 -22.62 4.89 10.63
C ASP A 41 -23.16 5.39 9.28
N CYS A 42 -23.90 6.50 9.32
CA CYS A 42 -24.48 7.16 8.15
C CYS A 42 -23.64 8.36 7.66
N SER A 43 -22.34 8.40 7.97
CA SER A 43 -21.47 9.54 7.64
C SER A 43 -21.20 9.72 6.15
N TRP A 44 -21.33 8.65 5.35
CA TRP A 44 -21.15 8.70 3.90
C TRP A 44 -22.21 9.54 3.21
N THR A 45 -21.75 10.48 2.40
CA THR A 45 -22.57 11.33 1.56
C THR A 45 -22.99 10.59 0.28
N ARG A 46 -24.00 11.12 -0.41
CA ARG A 46 -24.37 10.66 -1.76
C ARG A 46 -23.18 10.67 -2.73
N THR A 47 -22.29 11.65 -2.61
CA THR A 47 -21.08 11.75 -3.43
C THR A 47 -20.12 10.61 -3.14
N ASP A 48 -19.94 10.23 -1.87
CA ASP A 48 -19.07 9.11 -1.51
C ASP A 48 -19.57 7.78 -2.10
N VAL A 49 -20.90 7.56 -2.09
CA VAL A 49 -21.52 6.39 -2.71
C VAL A 49 -21.29 6.39 -4.22
N GLN A 50 -21.52 7.51 -4.90
CA GLN A 50 -21.28 7.65 -6.34
C GLN A 50 -19.81 7.37 -6.68
N GLN A 51 -18.89 8.04 -6.00
CA GLN A 51 -17.46 7.87 -6.21
C GLN A 51 -17.03 6.41 -6.01
N PHE A 52 -17.58 5.74 -5.00
CA PHE A 52 -17.28 4.34 -4.73
C PHE A 52 -17.71 3.41 -5.88
N LEU A 53 -18.84 3.68 -6.53
CA LEU A 53 -19.33 2.95 -7.70
C LEU A 53 -18.47 3.26 -8.93
N ASP A 54 -18.09 4.53 -9.13
CA ASP A 54 -17.21 4.97 -10.21
C ASP A 54 -15.82 4.31 -10.11
N ASP A 55 -15.22 4.32 -8.92
CA ASP A 55 -13.89 3.75 -8.64
C ASP A 55 -13.82 2.24 -8.92
N ARG A 56 -14.96 1.55 -8.84
CA ARG A 56 -15.05 0.10 -9.06
C ARG A 56 -15.49 -0.26 -10.48
N GLY A 57 -15.73 0.73 -11.33
CA GLY A 57 -16.26 0.48 -12.68
C GLY A 57 -17.62 -0.22 -12.66
N SER A 58 -18.39 -0.05 -11.58
CA SER A 58 -19.69 -0.71 -11.40
C SER A 58 -20.66 -0.29 -12.50
N TYR A 59 -21.45 -1.21 -13.06
CA TYR A 59 -22.59 -0.86 -13.90
C TYR A 59 -23.54 0.13 -13.21
N LEU A 60 -23.67 0.03 -11.88
CA LEU A 60 -24.56 0.87 -11.09
C LEU A 60 -24.20 2.36 -11.12
N ARG A 61 -22.97 2.71 -11.47
CA ARG A 61 -22.50 4.11 -11.49
C ARG A 61 -23.34 5.03 -12.39
N ASN A 62 -23.89 4.47 -13.47
CA ASN A 62 -24.77 5.15 -14.41
C ASN A 62 -26.22 4.64 -14.37
N TYR A 63 -26.49 3.64 -13.54
CA TYR A 63 -27.79 2.96 -13.51
C TYR A 63 -28.83 3.83 -12.81
N LYS A 64 -30.06 3.75 -13.31
CA LYS A 64 -31.24 4.40 -12.73
C LYS A 64 -32.35 3.37 -12.56
N ALA A 65 -33.07 3.47 -11.46
CA ALA A 65 -34.24 2.64 -11.17
C ALA A 65 -35.36 3.48 -10.58
N THR A 66 -36.59 2.99 -10.73
CA THR A 66 -37.78 3.59 -10.14
C THR A 66 -37.94 3.08 -8.71
N ASP A 67 -38.06 3.99 -7.75
CA ASP A 67 -38.29 3.65 -6.34
C ASP A 67 -39.75 3.31 -6.04
N SER A 68 -40.04 2.95 -4.79
CA SER A 68 -41.38 2.58 -4.31
C SER A 68 -42.42 3.71 -4.43
N THR A 69 -41.98 4.96 -4.67
CA THR A 69 -42.85 6.12 -4.90
C THR A 69 -43.16 6.38 -6.37
N GLY A 70 -42.56 5.60 -7.29
CA GLY A 70 -42.66 5.81 -8.73
C GLY A 70 -41.64 6.82 -9.28
N THR A 71 -40.66 7.25 -8.48
CA THR A 71 -39.65 8.24 -8.88
C THR A 71 -38.39 7.55 -9.40
N THR A 72 -37.94 7.94 -10.60
CA THR A 72 -36.67 7.43 -11.16
C THR A 72 -35.48 8.15 -10.55
N LYS A 73 -34.60 7.39 -9.89
CA LYS A 73 -33.40 7.88 -9.19
C LYS A 73 -32.16 7.13 -9.65
N THR A 74 -30.97 7.72 -9.45
CA THR A 74 -29.71 6.99 -9.69
C THR A 74 -29.51 5.91 -8.62
N ALA A 75 -28.73 4.87 -8.93
CA ALA A 75 -28.40 3.85 -7.94
C ALA A 75 -27.73 4.43 -6.68
N ALA A 76 -26.86 5.44 -6.85
CA ALA A 76 -26.23 6.14 -5.74
C ALA A 76 -27.26 6.87 -4.85
N ASP A 77 -28.25 7.54 -5.44
CA ASP A 77 -29.33 8.18 -4.68
C ASP A 77 -30.16 7.15 -3.93
N ILE A 78 -30.52 6.03 -4.57
CA ILE A 78 -31.32 4.96 -3.96
C ILE A 78 -30.59 4.37 -2.75
N ILE A 79 -29.30 4.06 -2.88
CA ILE A 79 -28.47 3.52 -1.80
C ILE A 79 -28.38 4.52 -0.65
N TYR A 80 -28.06 5.78 -0.96
CA TYR A 80 -27.90 6.83 0.05
C TYR A 80 -29.23 7.16 0.76
N ASP A 81 -30.32 7.34 0.02
CA ASP A 81 -31.64 7.65 0.57
C ASP A 81 -32.14 6.51 1.46
N SER A 82 -31.97 5.25 1.02
CA SER A 82 -32.37 4.07 1.80
C SER A 82 -31.56 3.98 3.10
N ALA A 83 -30.23 4.09 2.99
CA ALA A 83 -29.31 4.13 4.13
C ALA A 83 -29.72 5.20 5.15
N LYS A 84 -29.93 6.43 4.69
CA LYS A 84 -30.30 7.57 5.54
C LYS A 84 -31.68 7.40 6.18
N THR A 85 -32.67 6.96 5.41
CA THR A 85 -34.05 6.78 5.89
C THR A 85 -34.12 5.76 7.01
N TYR A 86 -33.42 4.64 6.86
CA TYR A 86 -33.41 3.55 7.85
C TYR A 86 -32.24 3.62 8.81
N GLN A 87 -31.42 4.68 8.78
CA GLN A 87 -30.25 4.86 9.64
C GLN A 87 -29.30 3.64 9.59
N ILE A 88 -29.05 3.09 8.41
CA ILE A 88 -28.12 1.99 8.18
C ILE A 88 -26.96 2.48 7.31
N ASN A 89 -25.75 1.99 7.58
CA ASN A 89 -24.56 2.40 6.86
C ASN A 89 -24.67 2.07 5.35
N PRO A 90 -24.48 3.03 4.43
CA PRO A 90 -24.49 2.74 3.00
C PRO A 90 -23.39 1.75 2.57
N LYS A 91 -22.26 1.67 3.30
CA LYS A 91 -21.23 0.64 3.10
C LYS A 91 -21.80 -0.77 3.25
N PHE A 92 -22.71 -1.00 4.20
CA PHE A 92 -23.36 -2.31 4.38
C PHE A 92 -24.17 -2.69 3.13
N LEU A 93 -24.91 -1.73 2.56
CA LEU A 93 -25.70 -1.97 1.34
C LEU A 93 -24.78 -2.30 0.17
N LEU A 94 -23.66 -1.59 0.02
CA LEU A 94 -22.66 -1.85 -1.01
C LEU A 94 -22.04 -3.25 -0.87
N VAL A 95 -21.64 -3.64 0.36
CA VAL A 95 -21.13 -5.00 0.61
C VAL A 95 -22.20 -6.04 0.30
N THR A 96 -23.45 -5.79 0.66
CA THR A 96 -24.56 -6.73 0.43
C THR A 96 -24.82 -6.91 -1.06
N LEU A 97 -24.90 -5.82 -1.84
CA LEU A 97 -25.04 -5.85 -3.30
C LEU A 97 -23.93 -6.67 -3.98
N GLN A 98 -22.70 -6.56 -3.48
CA GLN A 98 -21.58 -7.36 -3.97
C GLN A 98 -21.67 -8.82 -3.58
N LYS A 99 -21.92 -9.08 -2.30
CA LYS A 99 -21.97 -10.42 -1.73
C LYS A 99 -23.06 -11.25 -2.41
N GLU A 100 -24.21 -10.63 -2.69
CA GLU A 100 -25.40 -11.32 -3.19
C GLU A 100 -25.43 -11.44 -4.71
N GLN A 101 -25.05 -10.39 -5.45
CA GLN A 101 -25.20 -10.34 -6.91
C GLN A 101 -23.98 -9.80 -7.66
N SER A 102 -22.84 -9.58 -6.98
CA SER A 102 -21.60 -9.00 -7.55
C SER A 102 -21.76 -7.63 -8.22
N LEU A 103 -22.85 -6.91 -7.91
CA LEU A 103 -23.27 -5.71 -8.64
C LEU A 103 -22.33 -4.51 -8.53
N ILE A 104 -21.41 -4.51 -7.55
CA ILE A 104 -20.46 -3.40 -7.40
C ILE A 104 -19.27 -3.57 -8.36
N THR A 105 -18.85 -4.80 -8.66
CA THR A 105 -17.71 -5.05 -9.57
C THR A 105 -18.13 -5.50 -10.96
N ASP A 106 -19.40 -5.84 -11.17
CA ASP A 106 -19.96 -6.24 -12.45
C ASP A 106 -20.32 -5.00 -13.29
N ASP A 107 -19.80 -4.92 -14.52
CA ASP A 107 -20.07 -3.84 -15.47
C ASP A 107 -21.15 -4.21 -16.51
N SER A 108 -21.67 -5.43 -16.47
CA SER A 108 -22.74 -5.92 -17.35
C SER A 108 -23.70 -6.91 -16.66
N PRO A 109 -24.38 -6.49 -15.57
CA PRO A 109 -25.25 -7.37 -14.80
C PRO A 109 -26.53 -7.72 -15.57
N THR A 110 -27.00 -8.95 -15.35
CA THR A 110 -28.29 -9.42 -15.86
C THR A 110 -29.46 -8.69 -15.18
N THR A 111 -30.62 -8.66 -15.84
CA THR A 111 -31.86 -8.13 -15.24
C THR A 111 -32.21 -8.86 -13.94
N LYS A 112 -31.95 -10.18 -13.86
CA LYS A 112 -32.18 -10.97 -12.66
C LYS A 112 -31.34 -10.48 -11.47
N GLN A 113 -30.06 -10.16 -11.69
CA GLN A 113 -29.20 -9.59 -10.65
C GLN A 113 -29.76 -8.26 -10.15
N LEU A 114 -30.24 -7.39 -11.04
CA LEU A 114 -30.84 -6.10 -10.64
C LEU A 114 -32.18 -6.28 -9.93
N ASP A 115 -32.99 -7.24 -10.35
CA ASP A 115 -34.31 -7.52 -9.79
C ASP A 115 -34.24 -8.11 -8.36
N TRP A 116 -33.16 -8.82 -8.03
CA TRP A 116 -32.92 -9.47 -6.74
C TRP A 116 -31.57 -9.05 -6.13
N ALA A 117 -31.26 -7.76 -6.26
CA ALA A 117 -29.95 -7.16 -6.00
C ALA A 117 -29.34 -7.47 -4.63
N THR A 118 -30.16 -7.65 -3.59
CA THR A 118 -29.71 -7.94 -2.22
C THR A 118 -30.14 -9.34 -1.75
N GLY A 119 -30.76 -10.15 -2.62
CA GLY A 119 -31.33 -11.44 -2.25
C GLY A 119 -32.52 -11.33 -1.29
N TYR A 120 -33.03 -10.12 -1.01
CA TYR A 120 -34.09 -9.93 -0.03
C TYR A 120 -35.36 -10.69 -0.41
N ALA A 121 -35.90 -11.42 0.57
CA ALA A 121 -37.07 -12.31 0.47
C ALA A 121 -36.89 -13.60 -0.35
N VAL A 122 -35.68 -13.91 -0.82
CA VAL A 122 -35.37 -15.16 -1.53
C VAL A 122 -34.56 -16.08 -0.62
N CYS A 123 -35.17 -17.17 -0.16
CA CYS A 123 -34.48 -18.24 0.57
C CYS A 123 -33.96 -19.33 -0.38
N ASP A 124 -33.06 -20.21 0.10
CA ASP A 124 -32.45 -21.29 -0.70
C ASP A 124 -33.45 -22.21 -1.42
N SER A 125 -34.64 -22.40 -0.83
CA SER A 125 -35.71 -23.23 -1.39
C SER A 125 -36.88 -22.44 -1.96
N CYS A 126 -36.77 -21.10 -2.04
CA CYS A 126 -37.85 -20.21 -2.46
C CYS A 126 -37.86 -20.05 -4.00
N SER A 127 -39.06 -20.04 -4.60
CA SER A 127 -39.22 -19.69 -6.01
C SER A 127 -39.27 -18.17 -6.18
N MET A 128 -38.47 -17.64 -7.13
CA MET A 128 -38.51 -16.23 -7.52
C MET A 128 -39.80 -15.83 -8.25
N ASP A 129 -40.67 -16.79 -8.59
CA ASP A 129 -41.98 -16.56 -9.21
C ASP A 129 -43.12 -16.52 -8.18
N ASP A 130 -42.83 -16.65 -6.88
CA ASP A 130 -43.85 -16.54 -5.84
C ASP A 130 -44.47 -15.13 -5.83
N LEU A 131 -45.79 -15.08 -5.98
CA LEU A 131 -46.58 -13.84 -6.04
C LEU A 131 -46.39 -12.96 -4.80
N ARG A 132 -46.07 -13.56 -3.64
CA ARG A 132 -45.90 -12.85 -2.37
C ARG A 132 -44.64 -11.99 -2.35
N ILE A 133 -43.61 -12.37 -3.09
CA ILE A 133 -42.33 -11.66 -3.12
C ILE A 133 -42.15 -10.77 -4.35
N GLN A 134 -43.07 -10.82 -5.33
CA GLN A 134 -42.98 -9.98 -6.54
C GLN A 134 -42.96 -8.48 -6.22
N THR A 135 -43.59 -8.06 -5.12
CA THR A 135 -43.54 -6.67 -4.64
C THR A 135 -42.15 -6.22 -4.20
N LYS A 136 -41.22 -7.16 -4.01
CA LYS A 136 -39.82 -6.92 -3.62
C LYS A 136 -38.88 -6.91 -4.81
N LYS A 137 -39.36 -7.25 -6.00
CA LYS A 137 -38.59 -7.27 -7.23
C LYS A 137 -38.16 -5.85 -7.63
N GLY A 138 -36.95 -5.72 -8.15
CA GLY A 138 -36.38 -4.48 -8.68
C GLY A 138 -35.34 -3.87 -7.75
N PHE A 139 -34.31 -3.25 -8.35
CA PHE A 139 -33.13 -2.75 -7.62
C PHE A 139 -33.48 -1.84 -6.44
N ALA A 140 -34.37 -0.85 -6.65
CA ALA A 140 -34.75 0.09 -5.62
C ALA A 140 -35.43 -0.61 -4.43
N ASN A 141 -36.38 -1.50 -4.71
CA ASN A 141 -37.09 -2.26 -3.69
C ASN A 141 -36.13 -3.16 -2.89
N GLN A 142 -35.19 -3.82 -3.57
CA GLN A 142 -34.20 -4.69 -2.92
C GLN A 142 -33.27 -3.92 -1.98
N VAL A 143 -32.77 -2.76 -2.39
CA VAL A 143 -31.90 -1.90 -1.57
C VAL A 143 -32.67 -1.32 -0.39
N GLU A 144 -33.88 -0.80 -0.63
CA GLU A 144 -34.75 -0.22 0.41
C GLU A 144 -35.10 -1.27 1.48
N ASN A 145 -35.54 -2.45 1.06
CA ASN A 145 -35.95 -3.50 2.01
C ASN A 145 -34.77 -4.10 2.78
N ALA A 146 -33.57 -4.18 2.18
CA ALA A 146 -32.36 -4.61 2.89
C ALA A 146 -31.96 -3.63 4.01
N ALA A 147 -32.09 -2.32 3.77
CA ALA A 147 -31.89 -1.32 4.82
C ALA A 147 -33.02 -1.38 5.87
N ALA A 148 -34.27 -1.46 5.42
CA ALA A 148 -35.45 -1.47 6.28
C ALA A 148 -35.47 -2.65 7.25
N ILE A 149 -35.11 -3.86 6.80
CA ILE A 149 -35.13 -5.04 7.67
C ILE A 149 -34.07 -4.98 8.77
N MET A 150 -32.88 -4.45 8.48
CA MET A 150 -31.84 -4.26 9.48
C MET A 150 -32.30 -3.29 10.57
N ARG A 151 -32.90 -2.16 10.18
CA ARG A 151 -33.50 -1.22 11.14
C ARG A 151 -34.67 -1.85 11.89
N TRP A 152 -35.48 -2.66 11.23
CA TRP A 152 -36.58 -3.36 11.86
C TRP A 152 -36.09 -4.35 12.93
N TYR A 153 -34.98 -5.07 12.69
CA TYR A 153 -34.37 -5.94 13.69
C TYR A 153 -33.90 -5.17 14.93
N TYR A 154 -33.26 -4.01 14.76
CA TYR A 154 -32.92 -3.14 15.90
C TYR A 154 -34.15 -2.77 16.72
N ASN A 155 -35.27 -2.45 16.06
CA ASN A 155 -36.50 -2.03 16.71
C ASN A 155 -37.32 -3.19 17.32
N ASN A 156 -37.02 -4.44 16.96
CA ASN A 156 -37.81 -5.63 17.31
C ASN A 156 -36.91 -6.78 17.80
N SER A 157 -35.81 -6.48 18.48
CA SER A 157 -34.83 -7.47 18.95
C SER A 157 -35.40 -8.49 19.96
N ASP A 158 -36.63 -8.27 20.44
CA ASP A 158 -37.38 -9.17 21.30
C ASP A 158 -37.85 -10.45 20.58
N LYS A 159 -38.07 -10.40 19.25
CA LYS A 159 -38.67 -11.51 18.49
C LYS A 159 -37.84 -12.78 18.55
N SER A 160 -38.52 -13.92 18.67
CA SER A 160 -37.90 -15.22 18.95
C SER A 160 -37.03 -15.78 17.83
N TYR A 161 -37.32 -15.43 16.57
CA TYR A 161 -36.57 -15.93 15.42
C TYR A 161 -35.31 -15.10 15.10
N ILE A 162 -35.20 -13.89 15.66
CA ILE A 162 -34.04 -13.02 15.50
C ILE A 162 -32.92 -13.55 16.41
N LYS A 163 -31.71 -13.71 15.86
CA LYS A 163 -30.54 -14.08 16.67
C LYS A 163 -30.18 -12.92 17.60
N LYS A 164 -29.70 -13.24 18.80
CA LYS A 164 -29.50 -12.23 19.86
C LYS A 164 -28.03 -12.09 20.23
N GLN A 165 -27.62 -10.86 20.50
CA GLN A 165 -26.32 -10.57 21.10
C GLN A 165 -26.18 -11.32 22.44
N GLY A 166 -25.04 -11.96 22.67
CA GLY A 166 -24.73 -12.69 23.91
C GLY A 166 -25.45 -14.03 24.09
N SER A 167 -26.32 -14.43 23.15
CA SER A 167 -27.04 -15.70 23.21
C SER A 167 -26.45 -16.72 22.24
N LEU A 168 -26.26 -17.96 22.71
CA LEU A 168 -25.82 -19.07 21.88
C LEU A 168 -26.81 -19.32 20.73
N THR A 169 -26.27 -19.43 19.52
CA THR A 169 -26.98 -19.89 18.33
C THR A 169 -26.11 -20.85 17.53
N VAL A 170 -26.72 -21.73 16.75
CA VAL A 170 -26.00 -22.70 15.91
C VAL A 170 -26.18 -22.30 14.45
N ILE A 171 -25.07 -22.09 13.75
CA ILE A 171 -25.01 -21.75 12.32
C ILE A 171 -24.05 -22.73 11.65
N ASP A 172 -24.51 -23.45 10.61
CA ASP A 172 -23.71 -24.46 9.89
C ASP A 172 -22.94 -25.41 10.85
N ASN A 173 -23.64 -25.95 11.85
CA ASN A 173 -23.08 -26.82 12.91
C ASN A 173 -21.98 -26.19 13.79
N THR A 174 -21.86 -24.86 13.77
CA THR A 174 -20.91 -24.11 14.59
C THR A 174 -21.66 -23.36 15.68
N GLU A 175 -21.19 -23.46 16.92
CA GLU A 175 -21.72 -22.71 18.06
C GLU A 175 -21.21 -21.26 18.04
N ILE A 176 -22.14 -20.32 17.94
CA ILE A 176 -21.88 -18.89 17.79
C ILE A 176 -22.57 -18.12 18.91
N VAL A 177 -21.84 -17.23 19.57
CA VAL A 177 -22.35 -16.25 20.53
C VAL A 177 -22.06 -14.86 19.95
N PRO A 178 -23.01 -14.24 19.24
CA PRO A 178 -22.80 -12.93 18.61
C PRO A 178 -22.43 -11.86 19.65
N GLN A 179 -21.35 -11.12 19.40
CA GLN A 179 -20.82 -10.11 20.32
C GLN A 179 -21.39 -8.71 20.08
N SER A 180 -22.07 -8.47 18.94
CA SER A 180 -22.84 -7.25 18.64
C SER A 180 -24.24 -7.60 18.13
N TRP A 181 -25.19 -6.66 18.21
CA TRP A 181 -26.50 -6.83 17.59
C TRP A 181 -26.38 -6.92 16.07
N ALA A 182 -25.52 -6.11 15.47
CA ALA A 182 -25.19 -6.14 14.05
C ALA A 182 -24.74 -7.53 13.59
N THR A 183 -23.83 -8.18 14.32
CA THR A 183 -23.40 -9.56 14.02
C THR A 183 -24.57 -10.53 14.12
N ALA A 184 -25.43 -10.39 15.14
CA ALA A 184 -26.61 -11.24 15.29
C ALA A 184 -27.62 -11.04 14.15
N PHE A 185 -27.80 -9.81 13.67
CA PHE A 185 -28.69 -9.48 12.56
C PHE A 185 -28.17 -9.98 11.23
N LEU A 186 -26.85 -9.97 11.00
CA LEU A 186 -26.25 -10.59 9.83
C LEU A 186 -26.51 -12.10 9.77
N TYR A 187 -26.42 -12.81 10.89
CA TYR A 187 -26.83 -14.23 10.97
C TYR A 187 -28.34 -14.45 10.90
N THR A 188 -29.14 -13.44 11.26
CA THR A 188 -30.59 -13.50 11.08
C THR A 188 -30.97 -13.36 9.61
N TYR A 189 -30.26 -12.49 8.89
CA TYR A 189 -30.48 -12.21 7.47
C TYR A 189 -29.89 -13.28 6.55
N THR A 190 -28.66 -13.72 6.83
CA THR A 190 -27.96 -14.80 6.12
C THR A 190 -27.55 -15.86 7.15
N PRO A 191 -28.34 -16.92 7.35
CA PRO A 191 -28.06 -17.93 8.38
C PRO A 191 -26.98 -18.94 7.98
N HIS A 192 -25.87 -18.46 7.38
CA HIS A 192 -24.75 -19.27 6.91
C HIS A 192 -23.41 -18.64 7.29
N LEU A 193 -22.48 -19.48 7.75
CA LEU A 193 -21.13 -19.10 8.14
C LEU A 193 -20.35 -18.58 6.94
N ASN A 194 -20.41 -19.29 5.81
CA ASN A 194 -19.69 -18.90 4.59
C ASN A 194 -20.21 -17.57 4.00
N GLY A 195 -21.52 -17.34 4.04
CA GLY A 195 -22.10 -16.07 3.59
C GLY A 195 -21.60 -14.89 4.43
N ASN A 196 -21.57 -15.07 5.76
CA ASN A 196 -21.07 -14.05 6.69
C ASN A 196 -19.55 -13.86 6.62
N LYS A 197 -18.79 -14.93 6.38
CA LYS A 197 -17.36 -14.86 6.09
C LYS A 197 -17.08 -14.07 4.81
N ASN A 198 -17.92 -14.24 3.79
CA ASN A 198 -17.85 -13.44 2.56
C ASN A 198 -18.19 -11.97 2.81
N PHE A 199 -19.24 -11.67 3.59
CA PHE A 199 -19.55 -10.31 4.00
C PHE A 199 -18.35 -9.65 4.70
N TRP A 200 -17.84 -10.28 5.76
CA TRP A 200 -16.69 -9.81 6.53
C TRP A 200 -15.47 -9.58 5.62
N ARG A 201 -15.16 -10.56 4.76
CA ARG A 201 -14.04 -10.44 3.82
C ARG A 201 -14.20 -9.22 2.92
N ILE A 202 -15.37 -9.02 2.32
CA ILE A 202 -15.62 -7.86 1.44
C ILE A 202 -15.56 -6.55 2.23
N TRP A 203 -16.14 -6.52 3.43
CA TRP A 203 -16.11 -5.38 4.33
C TRP A 203 -14.68 -4.98 4.69
N GLU A 204 -13.87 -5.91 5.19
CA GLU A 204 -12.46 -5.68 5.51
C GLU A 204 -11.62 -5.33 4.28
N THR A 205 -11.93 -5.97 3.14
CA THR A 205 -11.28 -5.67 1.85
C THR A 205 -11.55 -4.24 1.42
N TRP A 206 -12.75 -3.70 1.62
CA TRP A 206 -13.12 -2.38 1.11
C TRP A 206 -12.95 -1.25 2.11
N PHE A 207 -13.07 -1.55 3.40
CA PHE A 207 -13.23 -0.55 4.46
C PHE A 207 -12.32 -0.79 5.66
N GLY A 208 -11.55 -1.89 5.68
CA GLY A 208 -10.59 -2.18 6.74
C GLY A 208 -9.48 -1.12 6.80
N GLN A 209 -9.12 -0.67 8.01
CA GLN A 209 -8.03 0.28 8.22
C GLN A 209 -6.69 -0.44 8.09
N VAL A 210 -5.96 -0.17 7.01
CA VAL A 210 -4.76 -0.91 6.60
C VAL A 210 -3.49 -0.47 7.32
N TYR A 211 -3.36 0.83 7.60
CA TYR A 211 -2.11 1.42 8.08
C TYR A 211 -2.16 1.67 9.60
N PRO A 212 -1.12 1.24 10.35
CA PRO A 212 -1.00 1.49 11.78
C PRO A 212 -0.94 2.97 12.16
N ASN A 213 -1.19 3.28 13.42
CA ASN A 213 -0.97 4.63 13.96
C ASN A 213 0.48 5.06 13.77
N GLY A 214 0.69 6.36 13.60
CA GLY A 214 2.01 6.94 13.31
C GLY A 214 2.47 6.76 11.86
N SER A 215 1.70 6.09 11.00
CA SER A 215 2.03 5.97 9.57
C SER A 215 2.04 7.33 8.88
N LEU A 216 3.17 7.65 8.24
CA LEU A 216 3.31 8.83 7.40
C LEU A 216 2.97 8.49 5.95
N LEU A 217 1.86 8.99 5.44
CA LEU A 217 1.35 8.70 4.12
C LEU A 217 1.49 9.90 3.18
N LYS A 218 1.77 9.60 1.91
CA LYS A 218 1.81 10.56 0.82
C LYS A 218 1.04 9.98 -0.36
N SER A 219 0.13 10.76 -0.92
CA SER A 219 -0.57 10.39 -2.14
C SER A 219 0.38 10.33 -3.34
N ALA A 220 0.09 9.45 -4.32
CA ALA A 220 0.78 9.42 -5.61
C ALA A 220 0.51 10.66 -6.50
N SER A 221 -0.63 11.33 -6.33
CA SER A 221 -1.04 12.51 -7.10
C SER A 221 -0.70 13.84 -6.43
N SER A 222 -0.39 13.82 -5.12
CA SER A 222 -0.19 15.01 -4.31
C SER A 222 1.16 15.02 -3.58
N SER A 223 1.69 16.23 -3.33
CA SER A 223 2.87 16.42 -2.48
C SER A 223 2.54 16.47 -0.99
N GLU A 224 1.26 16.41 -0.62
CA GLU A 224 0.79 16.54 0.75
C GLU A 224 1.18 15.33 1.61
N MET A 225 1.50 15.63 2.87
CA MET A 225 1.96 14.66 3.86
C MET A 225 0.90 14.51 4.95
N TRP A 226 0.52 13.26 5.21
CA TRP A 226 -0.57 12.92 6.11
C TRP A 226 -0.06 11.99 7.21
N LEU A 227 -0.25 12.36 8.48
CA LEU A 227 -0.05 11.46 9.61
C LEU A 227 -1.35 10.70 9.89
N LEU A 228 -1.28 9.38 9.97
CA LEU A 228 -2.38 8.59 10.53
C LEU A 228 -2.28 8.55 12.05
N GLN A 229 -3.35 8.97 12.70
CA GLN A 229 -3.44 9.02 14.15
C GLN A 229 -4.90 8.85 14.56
N ASP A 230 -5.15 7.87 15.43
CA ASP A 230 -6.45 7.52 15.97
C ASP A 230 -7.51 7.31 14.89
N GLY A 231 -7.12 6.59 13.82
CA GLY A 231 -7.99 6.27 12.69
C GLY A 231 -8.27 7.46 11.75
N LYS A 232 -7.66 8.63 11.98
CA LYS A 232 -7.82 9.84 11.16
C LYS A 232 -6.54 10.17 10.42
N LYS A 233 -6.67 10.74 9.22
CA LYS A 233 -5.54 11.37 8.51
C LYS A 233 -5.44 12.84 8.88
N ARG A 234 -4.27 13.28 9.33
CA ARG A 234 -3.98 14.66 9.71
C ARG A 234 -2.93 15.24 8.79
N LYS A 235 -3.27 16.32 8.10
CA LYS A 235 -2.38 16.99 7.14
C LYS A 235 -1.30 17.78 7.87
N PHE A 236 -0.03 17.65 7.47
CA PHE A 236 0.99 18.62 7.87
C PHE A 236 0.86 19.90 7.04
N ALA A 237 0.71 21.05 7.70
CA ALA A 237 0.57 22.33 6.99
C ALA A 237 1.89 22.86 6.43
N SER A 238 3.03 22.42 6.97
CA SER A 238 4.36 22.86 6.54
C SER A 238 5.41 21.76 6.71
N LEU A 239 6.51 21.88 5.97
CA LEU A 239 7.67 21.01 6.14
C LEU A 239 8.29 21.15 7.53
N THR A 240 8.25 22.34 8.14
CA THR A 240 8.76 22.58 9.50
C THR A 240 7.94 21.84 10.55
N ALA A 241 6.60 21.85 10.41
CA ALA A 241 5.72 21.04 11.26
C ALA A 241 5.98 19.53 11.11
N LEU A 242 6.31 19.09 9.90
CA LEU A 242 6.66 17.69 9.61
C LEU A 242 7.99 17.28 10.28
N VAL A 243 9.09 17.97 9.97
CA VAL A 243 10.45 17.56 10.38
C VAL A 243 10.70 17.65 11.88
N THR A 244 9.89 18.41 12.61
CA THR A 244 9.95 18.49 14.08
C THR A 244 9.24 17.31 14.77
N ARG A 245 8.46 16.50 14.03
CA ARG A 245 7.76 15.32 14.56
C ARG A 245 8.23 14.01 13.96
N ILE A 246 8.45 13.96 12.65
CA ILE A 246 8.72 12.72 11.92
C ILE A 246 9.68 12.98 10.75
N ASP A 247 10.58 12.02 10.48
CA ASP A 247 11.48 12.09 9.34
C ASP A 247 10.67 11.92 8.03
N PRO A 248 10.71 12.90 7.09
CA PRO A 248 9.99 12.80 5.82
C PRO A 248 10.33 11.55 5.00
N LYS A 249 11.50 10.91 5.22
CA LYS A 249 11.90 9.66 4.55
C LYS A 249 11.03 8.46 4.95
N MET A 250 10.32 8.56 6.06
CA MET A 250 9.37 7.54 6.52
C MET A 250 8.09 7.51 5.69
N ALA A 251 7.90 8.48 4.80
CA ALA A 251 6.71 8.58 3.97
C ALA A 251 6.53 7.35 3.06
N MET A 252 5.32 6.79 3.12
CA MET A 252 4.84 5.70 2.28
C MET A 252 3.95 6.26 1.19
N LEU A 253 4.21 5.87 -0.06
CA LEU A 253 3.42 6.30 -1.20
C LEU A 253 2.18 5.42 -1.34
N VAL A 254 1.01 6.03 -1.33
CA VAL A 254 -0.29 5.35 -1.37
C VAL A 254 -1.20 5.94 -2.46
N PRO A 255 -2.11 5.15 -3.04
CA PRO A 255 -3.19 5.67 -3.87
C PRO A 255 -4.07 6.70 -3.14
N ASP A 256 -4.72 7.60 -3.88
CA ASP A 256 -5.66 8.56 -3.30
C ASP A 256 -6.86 7.88 -2.63
N THR A 257 -7.31 6.77 -3.23
CA THR A 257 -8.41 5.94 -2.73
C THR A 257 -8.11 5.35 -1.35
N GLU A 258 -6.84 5.03 -1.07
CA GLU A 258 -6.43 4.56 0.26
C GLU A 258 -6.50 5.69 1.29
N LEU A 259 -6.11 6.92 0.91
CA LEU A 259 -6.22 8.06 1.81
C LEU A 259 -7.69 8.45 2.05
N SER A 260 -8.59 8.29 1.08
CA SER A 260 -10.02 8.59 1.29
C SER A 260 -10.71 7.66 2.31
N ASN A 261 -10.14 6.48 2.58
CA ASN A 261 -10.67 5.57 3.59
C ASN A 261 -10.54 6.11 5.03
N TYR A 262 -9.67 7.09 5.25
CA TYR A 262 -9.46 7.71 6.56
C TYR A 262 -10.20 9.05 6.65
N PRO A 263 -11.05 9.25 7.67
CA PRO A 263 -11.62 10.55 7.99
C PRO A 263 -10.52 11.60 8.20
N THR A 264 -10.77 12.82 7.71
CA THR A 264 -9.84 13.93 7.90
C THR A 264 -9.90 14.45 9.34
N GLY A 265 -8.76 14.45 10.03
CA GLY A 265 -8.58 15.07 11.34
C GLY A 265 -8.06 16.51 11.26
N ALA A 266 -7.95 17.17 12.42
CA ALA A 266 -7.38 18.51 12.51
C ALA A 266 -5.94 18.53 11.95
N PRO A 267 -5.55 19.55 11.16
CA PRO A 267 -4.22 19.63 10.59
C PRO A 267 -3.16 19.81 11.69
N ILE A 268 -1.93 19.38 11.38
CA ILE A 268 -0.73 19.63 12.19
C ILE A 268 -0.06 20.87 11.61
N SER A 269 -0.41 22.02 12.19
CA SER A 269 -0.05 23.32 11.62
C SER A 269 1.30 23.84 12.08
N PHE A 270 1.68 23.53 13.32
CA PHE A 270 2.82 24.18 13.99
C PHE A 270 3.96 23.19 14.27
N PRO A 271 5.22 23.65 14.21
CA PRO A 271 6.37 22.88 14.65
C PRO A 271 6.25 22.45 16.11
N ASN A 272 6.66 21.22 16.42
CA ASN A 272 6.68 20.75 17.79
C ASN A 272 7.60 21.62 18.66
N TYR A 273 7.23 21.88 19.92
CA TYR A 273 7.89 22.79 20.86
C TYR A 273 7.87 24.29 20.50
N SER A 274 7.00 24.70 19.58
CA SER A 274 6.74 26.13 19.34
C SER A 274 6.07 26.79 20.55
N ILE A 275 6.36 28.07 20.76
CA ILE A 275 5.62 28.92 21.70
C ILE A 275 4.54 29.65 20.91
N LEU A 276 3.27 29.45 21.28
CA LEU A 276 2.11 30.00 20.57
C LEU A 276 1.43 31.05 21.45
N ARG A 277 1.15 32.24 20.93
CA ARG A 277 0.34 33.27 21.59
C ARG A 277 -1.01 33.40 20.91
N SER A 278 -2.07 33.34 21.72
CA SER A 278 -3.43 33.66 21.30
C SER A 278 -4.02 34.70 22.26
N PRO A 279 -5.21 35.26 21.97
CA PRO A 279 -5.91 36.14 22.92
C PRO A 279 -6.15 35.52 24.30
N ASN A 280 -6.18 34.18 24.39
CA ASN A 280 -6.45 33.44 25.61
C ASN A 280 -5.18 33.09 26.42
N GLY A 281 -3.99 33.46 25.95
CA GLY A 281 -2.73 33.20 26.66
C GLY A 281 -1.59 32.70 25.76
N ILE A 282 -0.49 32.33 26.40
CA ILE A 282 0.72 31.81 25.77
C ILE A 282 0.87 30.33 26.12
N TYR A 283 1.21 29.50 25.13
CA TYR A 283 1.27 28.05 25.25
C TYR A 283 2.60 27.52 24.71
N LEU A 284 3.15 26.49 25.36
CA LEU A 284 4.16 25.61 24.76
C LEU A 284 3.42 24.48 24.04
N LEU A 285 3.67 24.30 22.75
CA LEU A 285 3.15 23.15 22.01
C LEU A 285 4.01 21.91 22.26
N ASP A 286 3.42 20.87 22.84
CA ASP A 286 4.05 19.58 23.12
C ASP A 286 3.26 18.49 22.41
N TYR A 287 3.64 18.23 21.16
CA TYR A 287 2.91 17.44 20.17
C TYR A 287 1.45 17.91 20.04
N ASP A 288 0.49 17.12 20.50
CA ASP A 288 -0.94 17.44 20.41
C ASP A 288 -1.51 18.07 21.69
N VAL A 289 -0.61 18.52 22.57
CA VAL A 289 -0.93 19.13 23.85
C VAL A 289 -0.43 20.58 23.89
N LEU A 290 -1.32 21.52 24.18
CA LEU A 290 -1.01 22.91 24.48
C LEU A 290 -0.81 23.06 25.99
N ARG A 291 0.40 23.40 26.42
CA ARG A 291 0.72 23.62 27.82
C ARG A 291 0.70 25.13 28.12
N PRO A 292 -0.31 25.65 28.83
CA PRO A 292 -0.40 27.08 29.10
C PRO A 292 0.71 27.54 30.05
N PHE A 293 1.31 28.69 29.78
CA PHE A 293 2.17 29.37 30.75
C PHE A 293 1.32 30.13 31.77
N ALA A 294 1.68 30.05 33.05
CA ALA A 294 0.94 30.74 34.11
C ALA A 294 0.98 32.28 33.98
N SER A 295 2.05 32.83 33.38
CA SER A 295 2.17 34.25 33.06
C SER A 295 3.29 34.50 32.04
N GLU A 296 3.31 35.69 31.43
CA GLU A 296 4.44 36.12 30.58
C GLU A 296 5.78 36.17 31.34
N GLU A 297 5.74 36.44 32.64
CA GLU A 297 6.95 36.42 33.47
C GLU A 297 7.56 35.02 33.52
N VAL A 298 6.74 33.97 33.54
CA VAL A 298 7.22 32.58 33.45
C VAL A 298 7.88 32.33 32.10
N VAL A 299 7.29 32.81 31.00
CA VAL A 299 7.89 32.68 29.66
C VAL A 299 9.29 33.29 29.63
N ARG A 300 9.44 34.51 30.16
CA ARG A 300 10.73 35.21 30.25
C ARG A 300 11.73 34.49 31.16
N LYS A 301 11.31 34.04 32.34
CA LYS A 301 12.18 33.31 33.29
C LYS A 301 12.69 31.98 32.74
N MET A 302 11.89 31.33 31.90
CA MET A 302 12.27 30.08 31.23
C MET A 302 13.23 30.31 30.05
N GLY A 303 13.55 31.57 29.72
CA GLY A 303 14.53 31.92 28.70
C GLY A 303 14.03 31.88 27.26
N TYR A 304 12.71 31.82 27.04
CA TYR A 304 12.14 31.90 25.70
C TYR A 304 12.27 33.33 25.15
N ASN A 305 12.78 33.45 23.92
CA ASN A 305 12.91 34.73 23.25
C ASN A 305 11.51 35.21 22.79
N PRO A 306 11.08 36.45 23.14
CA PRO A 306 9.83 37.00 22.66
C PRO A 306 9.66 36.98 21.13
N ASP A 307 10.76 37.11 20.38
CA ASP A 307 10.74 37.08 18.90
C ASP A 307 10.47 35.68 18.31
N GLU A 308 10.58 34.63 19.12
CA GLU A 308 10.30 33.24 18.74
C GLU A 308 8.84 32.84 19.01
N ILE A 309 8.04 33.73 19.59
CA ILE A 309 6.62 33.49 19.88
C ILE A 309 5.81 33.65 18.59
N ILE A 310 5.08 32.60 18.22
CA ILE A 310 4.22 32.57 17.05
C ILE A 310 2.83 33.07 17.46
N GLU A 311 2.41 34.20 16.89
CA GLU A 311 1.06 34.72 17.05
C GLU A 311 0.06 33.87 16.24
N VAL A 312 -1.02 33.43 16.89
CA VAL A 312 -2.04 32.54 16.31
C VAL A 312 -3.45 32.99 16.73
N ALA A 313 -4.44 32.73 15.87
CA ALA A 313 -5.83 32.97 16.21
C ALA A 313 -6.36 31.82 17.10
N ALA A 314 -7.37 32.09 17.94
CA ALA A 314 -7.97 31.05 18.78
C ALA A 314 -8.44 29.80 18.00
N PRO A 315 -9.04 29.92 16.78
CA PRO A 315 -9.40 28.76 15.97
C PRO A 315 -8.22 27.92 15.48
N ASP A 316 -7.01 28.48 15.39
CA ASP A 316 -5.83 27.73 14.96
C ASP A 316 -5.38 26.71 16.01
N LEU A 317 -5.84 26.89 17.25
CA LEU A 317 -5.62 25.99 18.38
C LEU A 317 -6.70 24.89 18.46
N ASN A 318 -7.70 24.90 17.58
CA ASN A 318 -8.74 23.87 17.54
C ASN A 318 -8.12 22.52 17.14
N GLY A 319 -8.31 21.50 17.99
CA GLY A 319 -7.81 20.15 17.76
C GLY A 319 -6.57 19.77 18.58
N TYR A 320 -6.01 20.71 19.35
CA TYR A 320 -5.05 20.40 20.41
C TYR A 320 -5.75 20.28 21.75
N THR A 321 -5.21 19.42 22.64
CA THR A 321 -5.71 19.25 24.01
C THR A 321 -4.98 20.19 24.96
N ILE A 322 -5.64 20.69 26.01
CA ILE A 322 -4.99 21.55 27.00
C ILE A 322 -4.34 20.67 28.07
N GLY A 323 -3.04 20.84 28.26
CA GLY A 323 -2.22 20.12 29.23
C GLY A 323 -1.99 20.88 30.52
N SER A 324 -0.99 20.40 31.28
CA SER A 324 -0.59 21.01 32.56
C SER A 324 -0.02 22.42 32.38
N VAL A 325 -0.36 23.31 33.32
CA VAL A 325 0.14 24.68 33.38
C VAL A 325 1.63 24.68 33.70
N ILE A 326 2.42 25.45 32.94
CA ILE A 326 3.83 25.71 33.19
C ILE A 326 3.95 26.89 34.14
N THR A 327 4.56 26.65 35.30
CA THR A 327 4.81 27.66 36.34
C THR A 327 6.31 27.93 36.46
N ALA A 328 6.70 28.91 37.28
CA ALA A 328 8.11 29.17 37.55
C ALA A 328 8.84 28.00 38.25
N SER A 329 8.11 27.03 38.81
CA SER A 329 8.68 25.84 39.44
C SER A 329 8.71 24.61 38.54
N THR A 330 8.13 24.67 37.33
CA THR A 330 8.16 23.55 36.38
C THR A 330 9.59 23.27 35.93
N ILE A 331 10.06 22.04 36.12
CA ILE A 331 11.42 21.65 35.77
C ILE A 331 11.40 20.95 34.41
N ALA A 332 12.21 21.44 33.46
CA ALA A 332 12.36 20.86 32.12
C ALA A 332 11.00 20.64 31.39
N PRO A 333 10.24 21.71 31.07
CA PRO A 333 8.91 21.58 30.47
C PRO A 333 8.90 20.88 29.10
N GLN A 334 9.95 21.02 28.29
CA GLN A 334 10.12 20.29 27.03
C GLN A 334 10.75 18.91 27.23
N GLY A 335 11.34 18.67 28.41
CA GLY A 335 12.14 17.51 28.73
C GLY A 335 13.64 17.70 28.45
N VAL A 336 14.47 16.96 29.20
CA VAL A 336 15.93 16.84 28.97
C VAL A 336 16.32 15.38 29.09
N ILE A 337 17.22 14.90 28.23
CA ILE A 337 17.70 13.52 28.28
C ILE A 337 18.89 13.44 29.21
N TYR A 338 18.80 12.62 30.26
CA TYR A 338 19.88 12.33 31.18
C TYR A 338 20.55 11.01 30.79
N GLN A 339 21.85 11.06 30.49
CA GLN A 339 22.70 9.90 30.27
C GLN A 339 23.46 9.57 31.56
N ILE A 340 23.25 8.37 32.11
CA ILE A 340 23.81 7.96 33.41
C ILE A 340 25.15 7.27 33.20
N THR A 341 26.23 8.01 33.44
CA THR A 341 27.59 7.63 33.09
C THR A 341 28.18 6.51 33.96
N ASP A 342 27.65 6.29 35.16
CA ASP A 342 28.06 5.27 36.13
C ASP A 342 27.08 4.08 36.23
N LEU A 343 26.10 4.01 35.32
CA LEU A 343 25.14 2.89 35.23
C LEU A 343 24.90 2.50 33.76
N ASN A 344 25.87 1.80 33.15
CA ASN A 344 25.79 1.25 31.79
C ASN A 344 25.34 2.23 30.69
N ASN A 345 25.48 3.54 30.91
CA ASN A 345 24.98 4.59 30.01
C ASN A 345 23.45 4.53 29.79
N ASN A 346 22.69 4.12 30.81
CA ASN A 346 21.22 4.17 30.78
C ASN A 346 20.73 5.61 30.55
N TYR A 347 19.56 5.74 29.92
CA TYR A 347 18.96 7.03 29.61
C TYR A 347 17.67 7.24 30.40
N TYR A 348 17.41 8.49 30.77
CA TYR A 348 16.14 8.94 31.35
C TYR A 348 15.69 10.22 30.63
N LEU A 349 14.39 10.41 30.46
CA LEU A 349 13.82 11.72 30.17
C LEU A 349 13.44 12.37 31.50
N LEU A 350 14.05 13.48 31.87
CA LEU A 350 13.54 14.34 32.94
C LEU A 350 12.51 15.29 32.35
N LYS A 351 11.25 15.21 32.79
CA LYS A 351 10.17 16.10 32.34
C LYS A 351 9.24 16.41 33.51
N ASP A 352 8.93 17.69 33.71
CA ASP A 352 8.11 18.18 34.81
C ASP A 352 8.56 17.67 36.20
N GLY A 353 9.89 17.57 36.39
CA GLY A 353 10.48 17.08 37.63
C GLY A 353 10.36 15.56 37.86
N THR A 354 9.86 14.80 36.89
CA THR A 354 9.77 13.34 36.95
C THR A 354 10.75 12.70 35.96
N LEU A 355 11.43 11.63 36.39
CA LEU A 355 12.32 10.85 35.54
C LEU A 355 11.56 9.69 34.90
N PHE A 356 11.57 9.62 33.59
CA PHE A 356 10.99 8.52 32.82
C PHE A 356 12.12 7.63 32.29
N PRO A 357 12.16 6.34 32.65
CA PRO A 357 13.20 5.43 32.17
C PRO A 357 13.19 5.28 30.64
N VAL A 358 14.35 5.20 30.01
CA VAL A 358 14.51 4.92 28.58
C VAL A 358 15.42 3.71 28.41
N THR A 359 14.88 2.64 27.84
CA THR A 359 15.51 1.30 27.84
C THR A 359 16.45 1.07 26.65
N ASP A 360 16.43 1.92 25.63
CA ASP A 360 17.31 1.83 24.46
C ASP A 360 17.68 3.22 23.96
N LYS A 361 18.95 3.41 23.57
CA LYS A 361 19.45 4.65 22.96
C LYS A 361 18.65 5.03 21.70
N ARG A 362 18.14 4.05 20.95
CA ARG A 362 17.32 4.29 19.76
C ARG A 362 16.04 5.07 20.07
N VAL A 363 15.45 4.89 21.25
CA VAL A 363 14.29 5.68 21.69
C VAL A 363 14.66 7.15 21.77
N VAL A 364 15.84 7.48 22.31
CA VAL A 364 16.36 8.85 22.37
C VAL A 364 16.57 9.41 20.96
N GLU A 365 17.24 8.65 20.09
CA GLU A 365 17.58 9.09 18.73
C GLU A 365 16.34 9.34 17.84
N ILE A 366 15.24 8.64 18.11
CA ILE A 366 14.02 8.68 17.30
C ILE A 366 12.99 9.63 17.90
N ASN A 367 12.61 9.46 19.16
CA ASN A 367 11.55 10.25 19.78
C ASN A 367 12.03 11.64 20.21
N PHE A 368 13.32 11.79 20.54
CA PHE A 368 13.86 12.97 21.23
C PHE A 368 15.06 13.60 20.52
N LYS A 369 15.07 13.53 19.17
CA LYS A 369 16.18 14.00 18.32
C LYS A 369 16.66 15.43 18.62
N ASN A 370 15.76 16.30 19.07
CA ASN A 370 16.03 17.72 19.31
C ASN A 370 16.26 18.05 20.80
N LEU A 371 16.13 17.09 21.71
CA LEU A 371 16.35 17.32 23.14
C LEU A 371 17.84 17.25 23.47
N LYS A 372 18.27 18.12 24.39
CA LYS A 372 19.64 18.13 24.90
C LYS A 372 19.91 16.85 25.71
N ILE A 373 21.09 16.26 25.50
CA ILE A 373 21.61 15.17 26.33
C ILE A 373 22.58 15.75 27.36
N GLU A 374 22.29 15.52 28.64
CA GLU A 374 23.12 15.90 29.77
C GLU A 374 23.67 14.65 30.46
N LYS A 375 24.92 14.71 30.91
CA LYS A 375 25.59 13.57 31.55
C LYS A 375 25.50 13.70 33.06
N HIS A 376 25.02 12.65 33.71
CA HIS A 376 24.78 12.61 35.15
C HIS A 376 25.31 11.32 35.78
N LYS A 377 25.41 11.32 37.11
CA LYS A 377 25.64 10.13 37.94
C LYS A 377 24.35 9.67 38.60
N LEU A 378 24.21 8.36 38.84
CA LEU A 378 22.99 7.77 39.43
C LEU A 378 22.60 8.40 40.77
N ALA A 379 23.58 8.81 41.58
CA ALA A 379 23.33 9.46 42.86
C ALA A 379 22.56 10.80 42.74
N GLU A 380 22.69 11.50 41.61
CA GLU A 380 22.05 12.79 41.35
C GLU A 380 20.55 12.66 41.03
N LEU A 381 20.09 11.45 40.68
CA LEU A 381 18.70 11.18 40.30
C LEU A 381 17.79 10.99 41.51
N LYS A 382 18.33 10.69 42.70
CA LYS A 382 17.56 10.36 43.93
C LYS A 382 16.55 11.44 44.36
N LYS A 383 16.73 12.68 43.90
CA LYS A 383 15.86 13.82 44.22
C LYS A 383 14.58 13.88 43.37
N TYR A 384 14.49 13.09 42.29
CA TYR A 384 13.34 13.07 41.40
C TYR A 384 12.56 11.77 41.55
N PRO A 385 11.21 11.82 41.56
CA PRO A 385 10.41 10.62 41.39
C PRO A 385 10.70 9.97 40.03
N VAL A 386 10.67 8.64 39.99
CA VAL A 386 10.84 7.85 38.77
C VAL A 386 9.49 7.27 38.37
N ALA A 387 9.11 7.43 37.11
CA ALA A 387 7.90 6.85 36.57
C ALA A 387 7.98 5.31 36.51
N ASP A 388 6.84 4.66 36.74
CA ASP A 388 6.76 3.20 36.79
C ASP A 388 7.02 2.53 35.44
N LEU A 389 6.64 3.19 34.34
CA LEU A 389 6.75 2.66 32.98
C LEU A 389 7.84 3.38 32.18
N PRO A 390 8.67 2.63 31.42
CA PRO A 390 9.64 3.22 30.53
C PRO A 390 8.97 3.87 29.31
N ILE A 391 9.62 4.88 28.74
CA ILE A 391 9.25 5.44 27.44
C ILE A 391 9.62 4.45 26.34
N ASN A 392 8.66 4.19 25.48
CA ASN A 392 8.82 3.33 24.32
C ASN A 392 8.99 4.15 23.04
N LEU A 393 9.36 3.48 21.93
CA LEU A 393 9.39 4.09 20.59
C LEU A 393 8.00 4.61 20.22
N GLN A 394 7.97 5.72 19.47
CA GLN A 394 6.72 6.29 18.96
C GLN A 394 6.04 5.37 17.93
N ASP A 395 4.73 5.53 17.79
CA ASP A 395 3.92 4.84 16.79
C ASP A 395 4.46 5.05 15.36
N GLY A 396 4.30 4.03 14.51
CA GLY A 396 4.76 4.01 13.12
C GLY A 396 6.23 3.59 12.94
N VAL A 397 7.00 3.46 14.02
CA VAL A 397 8.41 3.02 13.95
C VAL A 397 8.49 1.53 13.65
N LEU A 398 9.26 1.19 12.61
CA LEU A 398 9.62 -0.19 12.29
C LEU A 398 10.79 -0.64 13.15
N ILE A 399 10.66 -1.80 13.79
CA ILE A 399 11.68 -2.34 14.69
C ILE A 399 12.05 -3.78 14.36
N LYS A 400 13.26 -4.15 14.76
CA LYS A 400 13.74 -5.53 14.74
C LYS A 400 14.66 -5.76 15.94
N ALA A 401 14.41 -6.83 16.69
CA ALA A 401 15.33 -7.20 17.77
C ALA A 401 16.65 -7.72 17.17
N ILE A 402 17.79 -7.31 17.73
CA ILE A 402 19.12 -7.80 17.33
C ILE A 402 19.13 -9.33 17.46
N GLY A 403 19.50 -10.03 16.38
CA GLY A 403 19.52 -11.49 16.31
C GLY A 403 18.19 -12.15 15.91
N SER A 404 17.07 -11.41 15.86
CA SER A 404 15.79 -11.91 15.35
C SER A 404 15.70 -11.74 13.83
N LYS A 405 14.80 -12.48 13.18
CA LYS A 405 14.38 -12.25 11.79
C LYS A 405 13.06 -11.47 11.69
N ASN A 406 12.28 -11.43 12.77
CA ASN A 406 10.96 -10.79 12.77
C ASN A 406 11.08 -9.27 12.75
N VAL A 407 10.26 -8.63 11.91
CA VAL A 407 10.09 -7.18 11.87
C VAL A 407 8.74 -6.85 12.50
N TYR A 408 8.69 -5.76 13.24
CA TYR A 408 7.48 -5.26 13.89
C TYR A 408 7.29 -3.79 13.57
N VAL A 409 6.07 -3.28 13.71
CA VAL A 409 5.77 -1.85 13.76
C VAL A 409 5.16 -1.50 15.11
N ILE A 410 5.47 -0.32 15.64
CA ILE A 410 4.80 0.19 16.84
C ILE A 410 3.45 0.79 16.46
N ASP A 411 2.40 0.38 17.16
CA ASP A 411 1.03 0.85 16.94
C ASP A 411 0.33 0.95 18.30
N LYS A 412 -0.03 2.18 18.71
CA LYS A 412 -0.62 2.48 20.02
C LYS A 412 0.17 1.88 21.19
N GLY A 413 1.50 1.99 21.13
CA GLY A 413 2.41 1.45 22.14
C GLY A 413 2.61 -0.07 22.12
N LEU A 414 1.94 -0.81 21.22
CA LEU A 414 2.13 -2.24 21.01
C LEU A 414 3.12 -2.50 19.89
N LYS A 415 3.91 -3.59 19.96
CA LYS A 415 4.66 -4.09 18.79
C LYS A 415 3.77 -5.08 18.03
N ARG A 416 3.49 -4.78 16.77
CA ARG A 416 2.71 -5.65 15.87
C ARG A 416 3.65 -6.30 14.88
N LYS A 417 3.71 -7.64 14.87
CA LYS A 417 4.60 -8.39 13.98
C LYS A 417 4.14 -8.24 12.53
N ILE A 418 5.03 -7.91 11.61
CA ILE A 418 4.76 -7.98 10.17
C ILE A 418 5.00 -9.43 9.75
N THR A 419 3.96 -10.09 9.23
CA THR A 419 3.90 -11.56 9.15
C THR A 419 4.82 -12.13 8.07
N ASP A 420 5.02 -11.40 6.99
CA ASP A 420 5.77 -11.81 5.80
C ASP A 420 6.29 -10.59 5.01
N GLU A 421 7.20 -10.88 4.07
CA GLU A 421 7.83 -9.86 3.23
C GLU A 421 6.84 -9.20 2.26
N GLU A 422 5.82 -9.92 1.82
CA GLU A 422 4.78 -9.38 0.93
C GLU A 422 3.98 -8.29 1.63
N THR A 423 3.53 -8.54 2.86
CA THR A 423 2.85 -7.57 3.72
C THR A 423 3.73 -6.34 3.96
N PHE A 424 5.01 -6.55 4.23
CA PHE A 424 5.97 -5.47 4.43
C PHE A 424 6.07 -4.55 3.20
N ILE A 425 6.24 -5.13 2.01
CA ILE A 425 6.35 -4.40 0.76
C ILE A 425 5.03 -3.73 0.38
N ALA A 426 3.90 -4.41 0.60
CA ALA A 426 2.57 -3.94 0.23
C ALA A 426 2.17 -2.67 1.00
N LEU A 427 2.46 -2.66 2.31
CA LEU A 427 2.33 -1.48 3.18
C LEU A 427 3.31 -0.36 2.80
N GLY A 428 4.23 -0.57 1.85
CA GLY A 428 5.17 0.46 1.41
C GLY A 428 6.33 0.69 2.37
N TYR A 429 6.54 -0.22 3.32
CA TYR A 429 7.69 -0.18 4.21
C TYR A 429 8.99 -0.44 3.45
N LYS A 430 10.08 0.10 4.01
CA LYS A 430 11.41 0.05 3.40
C LYS A 430 12.38 -0.55 4.40
N ASN A 431 13.21 -1.48 3.95
CA ASN A 431 14.21 -2.13 4.82
C ASN A 431 15.13 -1.11 5.52
N ASN A 432 15.48 -0.01 4.85
CA ASN A 432 16.32 1.04 5.43
C ASN A 432 15.64 1.84 6.57
N ASN A 433 14.33 1.68 6.77
CA ASN A 433 13.57 2.33 7.83
C ASN A 433 13.45 1.44 9.08
N ILE A 434 13.97 0.20 9.06
CA ILE A 434 13.92 -0.72 10.19
C ILE A 434 14.98 -0.35 11.23
N VAL A 435 14.54 -0.13 12.46
CA VAL A 435 15.38 0.20 13.61
C VAL A 435 15.75 -1.09 14.34
N SER A 436 17.04 -1.38 14.43
CA SER A 436 17.51 -2.49 15.27
C SER A 436 17.62 -2.07 16.73
N ILE A 437 16.92 -2.79 17.61
CA ILE A 437 16.86 -2.54 19.07
C ILE A 437 17.34 -3.77 19.86
N SER A 438 17.68 -3.57 21.14
CA SER A 438 18.05 -4.69 22.01
C SER A 438 16.90 -5.69 22.21
N ALA A 439 17.24 -6.96 22.45
CA ALA A 439 16.23 -7.99 22.74
C ALA A 439 15.42 -7.68 24.00
N THR A 440 16.06 -7.14 25.04
CA THR A 440 15.41 -6.72 26.29
C THR A 440 14.39 -5.62 26.06
N THR A 441 14.75 -4.61 25.27
CA THR A 441 13.84 -3.53 24.87
C THR A 441 12.65 -4.12 24.12
N ALA A 442 12.90 -4.97 23.12
CA ALA A 442 11.83 -5.60 22.36
C ALA A 442 10.88 -6.44 23.23
N MET A 443 11.38 -7.16 24.25
CA MET A 443 10.56 -7.93 25.19
C MET A 443 9.71 -7.04 26.11
N GLY A 444 10.20 -5.84 26.45
CA GLY A 444 9.46 -4.88 27.29
C GLY A 444 8.30 -4.18 26.57
N ILE A 445 8.20 -4.30 25.25
CA ILE A 445 7.08 -3.76 24.47
C ILE A 445 5.97 -4.82 24.40
N PRO A 446 4.74 -4.52 24.86
CA PRO A 446 3.62 -5.44 24.76
C PRO A 446 3.33 -5.86 23.32
N GLU A 447 2.96 -7.12 23.12
CA GLU A 447 2.58 -7.62 21.78
C GLU A 447 1.17 -7.17 21.42
N GLY A 448 1.02 -6.73 20.17
CA GLY A 448 -0.27 -6.54 19.52
C GLY A 448 -0.43 -7.53 18.39
N GLU A 449 -1.67 -7.63 17.88
CA GLU A 449 -1.99 -8.54 16.78
C GLU A 449 -1.06 -8.34 15.58
N PRO A 450 -0.56 -9.42 14.95
CA PRO A 450 0.28 -9.29 13.77
C PRO A 450 -0.44 -8.53 12.64
N LEU A 451 0.35 -7.88 11.79
CA LEU A 451 -0.10 -7.30 10.54
C LEU A 451 0.05 -8.33 9.44
N PHE A 452 -1.08 -8.60 8.80
CA PHE A 452 -1.19 -9.43 7.61
C PHE A 452 -1.52 -8.54 6.41
N LEU A 453 -1.22 -9.03 5.21
CA LEU A 453 -1.62 -8.40 3.98
C LEU A 453 -3.15 -8.26 3.91
N ASN A 454 -3.67 -7.03 3.92
CA ASN A 454 -5.08 -6.79 3.64
C ASN A 454 -5.38 -7.12 2.17
N ALA A 455 -6.50 -7.78 1.89
CA ALA A 455 -7.00 -7.99 0.54
C ALA A 455 -7.29 -6.67 -0.23
N SER A 456 -7.41 -5.50 0.43
CA SER A 456 -7.33 -4.18 -0.24
C SER A 456 -5.93 -3.87 -0.75
N LEU A 457 -4.85 -4.29 -0.10
CA LEU A 457 -3.51 -4.15 -0.68
C LEU A 457 -3.30 -5.13 -1.84
N LEU A 458 -3.99 -6.27 -1.83
CA LEU A 458 -4.13 -7.15 -2.99
C LEU A 458 -5.00 -6.49 -4.10
N SER A 459 -6.08 -5.76 -3.79
CA SER A 459 -6.99 -5.22 -4.83
C SER A 459 -6.70 -3.78 -5.28
N ALA A 460 -6.08 -2.94 -4.45
CA ALA A 460 -5.66 -1.56 -4.75
C ALA A 460 -4.20 -1.46 -5.23
N LYS A 461 -3.40 -2.52 -5.09
CA LYS A 461 -2.05 -2.62 -5.69
C LYS A 461 -1.81 -3.85 -6.59
N ASN A 462 -2.68 -4.87 -6.62
CA ASN A 462 -2.56 -5.98 -7.58
C ASN A 462 -3.70 -6.10 -8.60
N LYS A 463 -4.45 -5.03 -8.88
CA LYS A 463 -4.77 -4.81 -10.29
C LYS A 463 -3.63 -3.95 -10.83
N PHE A 464 -2.67 -4.61 -11.46
CA PHE A 464 -1.82 -3.89 -12.40
C PHE A 464 -2.79 -3.10 -13.27
N LEU A 465 -2.74 -1.76 -13.31
CA LEU A 465 -3.82 -1.01 -13.98
C LEU A 465 -3.87 -1.32 -15.50
N GLY A 466 -2.80 -1.92 -16.01
CA GLY A 466 -2.75 -2.55 -17.32
C GLY A 466 -3.59 -3.83 -17.43
N ASP A 467 -4.25 -4.34 -16.40
CA ASP A 467 -5.22 -5.45 -16.46
C ASP A 467 -6.64 -4.97 -16.74
N SER A 468 -6.83 -3.65 -16.95
CA SER A 468 -8.12 -3.12 -17.37
C SER A 468 -8.54 -3.75 -18.70
N THR A 469 -9.67 -4.43 -18.74
CA THR A 469 -10.26 -4.99 -19.96
C THR A 469 -10.88 -3.91 -20.85
N ALA A 470 -10.99 -2.67 -20.36
CA ALA A 470 -11.40 -1.54 -21.18
C ALA A 470 -10.38 -1.32 -22.30
N PRO A 471 -10.81 -1.21 -23.57
CA PRO A 471 -9.91 -0.91 -24.66
C PRO A 471 -9.28 0.47 -24.43
N PRO A 472 -7.95 0.62 -24.50
CA PRO A 472 -7.33 1.92 -24.41
C PRO A 472 -7.68 2.76 -25.63
N GLU A 473 -7.72 4.07 -25.47
CA GLU A 473 -7.90 4.98 -26.60
C GLU A 473 -6.68 4.92 -27.54
N ASP A 474 -6.94 4.86 -28.84
CA ASP A 474 -5.90 4.97 -29.87
C ASP A 474 -5.65 6.45 -30.19
N LEU A 475 -4.81 7.09 -29.38
CA LEU A 475 -4.57 8.54 -29.42
C LEU A 475 -3.38 8.95 -30.30
N PHE A 476 -2.57 7.99 -30.76
CA PHE A 476 -1.36 8.25 -31.53
C PHE A 476 -1.38 7.58 -32.90
N LYS A 477 -1.40 8.39 -33.97
CA LYS A 477 -1.37 7.89 -35.35
C LYS A 477 0.00 7.36 -35.72
N THR A 478 0.08 6.05 -35.97
CA THR A 478 1.32 5.38 -36.39
C THR A 478 1.04 4.18 -37.29
N ASN A 479 2.00 3.86 -38.17
CA ASN A 479 1.99 2.64 -38.98
C ASN A 479 2.49 1.41 -38.21
N VAL A 480 3.00 1.57 -36.99
CA VAL A 480 3.37 0.44 -36.13
C VAL A 480 2.11 -0.34 -35.77
N PRO A 481 2.06 -1.68 -35.96
CA PRO A 481 0.85 -2.48 -35.73
C PRO A 481 0.33 -2.46 -34.29
N THR A 482 1.21 -2.46 -33.30
CA THR A 482 0.86 -2.43 -31.88
C THR A 482 1.72 -1.40 -31.14
N TYR A 483 1.10 -0.53 -30.34
CA TYR A 483 1.82 0.32 -29.39
C TYR A 483 1.06 0.44 -28.08
N LEU A 484 1.78 0.80 -27.02
CA LEU A 484 1.24 1.05 -25.70
C LEU A 484 2.05 2.16 -25.02
N VAL A 485 1.33 3.07 -24.35
CA VAL A 485 1.88 4.07 -23.43
C VAL A 485 1.22 3.88 -22.08
N ALA A 486 2.00 3.70 -21.03
CA ALA A 486 1.48 3.56 -19.67
C ALA A 486 2.29 4.36 -18.65
N GLU A 487 1.64 4.76 -17.55
CA GLU A 487 2.31 5.33 -16.39
C GLU A 487 3.07 4.26 -15.62
N TYR A 488 4.26 4.62 -15.12
CA TYR A 488 5.06 3.77 -14.24
C TYR A 488 5.10 4.35 -12.82
N PRO A 489 4.97 3.52 -11.76
CA PRO A 489 4.88 2.05 -11.80
C PRO A 489 3.45 1.48 -11.84
N SER A 490 2.42 2.33 -11.89
CA SER A 490 1.02 1.89 -11.74
C SER A 490 0.52 0.97 -12.87
N GLY A 491 1.13 1.07 -14.05
CA GLY A 491 0.72 0.31 -15.23
C GLY A 491 -0.51 0.91 -15.93
N ARG A 492 -1.00 2.08 -15.52
CA ARG A 492 -2.19 2.71 -16.12
C ARG A 492 -1.92 3.00 -17.59
N ILE A 493 -2.64 2.34 -18.47
CA ILE A 493 -2.53 2.53 -19.92
C ILE A 493 -3.21 3.85 -20.28
N LEU A 494 -2.44 4.77 -20.86
CA LEU A 494 -2.89 6.09 -21.28
C LEU A 494 -3.38 6.08 -22.73
N ALA A 495 -2.71 5.30 -23.58
CA ALA A 495 -3.09 5.09 -24.97
C ALA A 495 -2.51 3.77 -25.46
N GLY A 496 -3.17 3.18 -26.46
CA GLY A 496 -2.66 1.96 -27.06
C GLY A 496 -3.47 1.53 -28.27
N LYS A 497 -2.82 0.70 -29.09
CA LYS A 497 -3.42 0.08 -30.26
C LYS A 497 -3.04 -1.39 -30.30
N ASN A 498 -4.04 -2.26 -30.49
CA ASN A 498 -3.85 -3.71 -30.61
C ASN A 498 -3.02 -4.31 -29.45
N ILE A 499 -3.27 -3.85 -28.22
CA ILE A 499 -2.41 -4.16 -27.07
C ILE A 499 -2.55 -5.59 -26.55
N ASP A 500 -3.66 -6.24 -26.87
CA ASP A 500 -3.97 -7.64 -26.52
C ASP A 500 -3.71 -8.61 -27.68
N THR A 501 -3.15 -8.11 -28.79
CA THR A 501 -2.77 -8.97 -29.92
C THR A 501 -1.50 -9.75 -29.58
N VAL A 502 -1.61 -11.08 -29.60
CA VAL A 502 -0.47 -11.99 -29.41
C VAL A 502 0.50 -11.85 -30.58
N ARG A 503 1.78 -11.63 -30.28
CA ARG A 503 2.86 -11.48 -31.26
C ARG A 503 4.13 -12.15 -30.73
N SER A 504 5.01 -12.57 -31.63
CA SER A 504 6.36 -13.01 -31.27
C SER A 504 7.13 -11.85 -30.64
N ILE A 505 7.88 -12.09 -29.56
CA ILE A 505 8.52 -11.02 -28.76
C ILE A 505 10.01 -10.84 -29.02
N ALA A 506 10.60 -11.69 -29.86
CA ALA A 506 12.02 -11.68 -30.17
C ALA A 506 12.88 -11.54 -28.89
N SER A 507 13.94 -10.72 -28.94
CA SER A 507 14.87 -10.55 -27.81
C SER A 507 14.32 -9.87 -26.55
N LEU A 508 13.02 -9.50 -26.48
CA LEU A 508 12.42 -9.12 -25.21
C LEU A 508 12.36 -10.33 -24.25
N THR A 509 12.37 -11.56 -24.76
CA THR A 509 12.57 -12.80 -23.98
C THR A 509 13.73 -12.70 -23.00
N LYS A 510 14.83 -12.05 -23.39
CA LYS A 510 16.05 -11.93 -22.55
C LYS A 510 15.81 -11.15 -21.26
N LEU A 511 14.75 -10.34 -21.19
CA LEU A 511 14.31 -9.70 -19.94
C LEU A 511 13.84 -10.76 -18.95
N ILE A 512 12.99 -11.67 -19.40
CA ILE A 512 12.46 -12.79 -18.60
C ILE A 512 13.61 -13.71 -18.20
N THR A 513 14.51 -14.05 -19.13
CA THR A 513 15.71 -14.86 -18.84
C THR A 513 16.62 -14.21 -17.80
N ALA A 514 16.83 -12.89 -17.85
CA ALA A 514 17.65 -12.20 -16.85
C ALA A 514 17.02 -12.25 -15.46
N TYR A 515 15.71 -12.02 -15.38
CA TYR A 515 14.98 -12.08 -14.13
C TYR A 515 15.01 -13.48 -13.54
N GLU A 516 14.64 -14.47 -14.35
CA GLU A 516 14.57 -15.87 -13.93
C GLU A 516 15.92 -16.38 -13.45
N ALA A 517 17.02 -16.02 -14.14
CA ALA A 517 18.36 -16.38 -13.69
C ALA A 517 18.68 -15.78 -12.31
N LEU A 518 18.43 -14.48 -12.11
CA LEU A 518 18.69 -13.82 -10.83
C LEU A 518 17.81 -14.33 -9.69
N SER A 519 16.62 -14.85 -10.00
CA SER A 519 15.74 -15.54 -9.05
C SER A 519 16.19 -16.97 -8.73
N ASN A 520 17.06 -17.58 -9.56
CA ASN A 520 17.49 -18.98 -9.44
C ASN A 520 19.00 -19.15 -9.35
N ASN A 521 19.58 -19.03 -8.15
CA ASN A 521 20.98 -19.40 -7.85
C ASN A 521 22.06 -18.84 -8.80
N PHE A 522 21.77 -17.82 -9.61
CA PHE A 522 22.74 -17.22 -10.52
C PHE A 522 23.70 -16.32 -9.74
N ASP A 523 24.88 -16.84 -9.46
CA ASP A 523 25.96 -16.05 -8.87
C ASP A 523 26.68 -15.23 -9.95
N GLN A 524 26.47 -13.91 -9.91
CA GLN A 524 27.10 -12.94 -10.81
C GLN A 524 28.64 -12.93 -10.75
N ASN A 525 29.25 -13.37 -9.64
CA ASN A 525 30.70 -13.40 -9.47
C ASN A 525 31.35 -14.68 -9.98
N LYS A 526 30.56 -15.73 -10.23
CA LYS A 526 31.05 -17.00 -10.76
C LYS A 526 31.49 -16.87 -12.22
N ILE A 527 32.38 -17.77 -12.62
CA ILE A 527 32.89 -17.88 -13.99
C ILE A 527 32.18 -19.04 -14.70
N THR A 528 31.67 -18.77 -15.90
CA THR A 528 31.10 -19.78 -16.80
C THR A 528 32.06 -20.02 -17.97
N THR A 529 32.28 -21.29 -18.28
CA THR A 529 33.13 -21.71 -19.40
C THR A 529 32.28 -21.91 -20.65
N TYR A 530 32.60 -21.27 -21.76
CA TYR A 530 31.90 -21.44 -23.03
C TYR A 530 32.18 -22.83 -23.62
N THR A 531 31.10 -23.46 -24.08
CA THR A 531 31.11 -24.73 -24.81
C THR A 531 30.09 -24.60 -25.94
N LYS A 532 30.57 -24.61 -27.19
CA LYS A 532 29.78 -24.38 -28.40
C LYS A 532 28.60 -25.32 -28.46
N SER A 533 28.80 -26.62 -28.24
CA SER A 533 27.71 -27.60 -28.27
C SER A 533 26.57 -27.35 -27.26
N LYS A 534 26.83 -26.58 -26.18
CA LYS A 534 25.83 -26.22 -25.17
C LYS A 534 25.18 -24.86 -25.38
N TYR A 535 25.91 -23.92 -25.96
CA TYR A 535 25.53 -22.50 -26.04
C TYR A 535 25.47 -21.95 -27.46
N GLU A 536 25.54 -22.82 -28.47
CA GLU A 536 25.42 -22.44 -29.87
C GLU A 536 24.11 -21.68 -30.08
N ALA A 537 24.15 -20.59 -30.83
CA ALA A 537 23.00 -19.82 -31.25
C ALA A 537 23.34 -19.18 -32.59
N TYR A 538 22.36 -18.61 -33.29
CA TYR A 538 22.57 -17.86 -34.52
C TYR A 538 22.22 -16.38 -34.34
N GLY A 539 22.53 -15.55 -35.34
CA GLY A 539 22.27 -14.12 -35.31
C GLY A 539 23.36 -13.34 -34.54
N ASN A 540 22.97 -12.53 -33.57
CA ASN A 540 23.88 -11.66 -32.83
C ASN A 540 24.62 -12.43 -31.72
N LEU A 541 25.92 -12.67 -31.91
CA LEU A 541 26.74 -13.54 -31.05
C LEU A 541 27.90 -12.77 -30.42
N LEU A 542 28.27 -13.14 -29.19
CA LEU A 542 29.57 -12.84 -28.64
C LEU A 542 30.55 -13.82 -29.27
N ASN A 543 31.56 -13.32 -29.97
CA ASN A 543 32.56 -14.16 -30.64
C ASN A 543 33.41 -14.87 -29.58
N LEU A 544 33.02 -16.10 -29.25
CA LEU A 544 33.70 -16.95 -28.28
C LEU A 544 34.17 -18.26 -28.93
N ILE A 545 35.27 -18.82 -28.43
CA ILE A 545 35.78 -20.15 -28.76
C ILE A 545 35.70 -21.10 -27.56
N ASP A 546 35.64 -22.41 -27.81
CA ASP A 546 35.50 -23.40 -26.74
C ASP A 546 36.56 -23.28 -25.65
N GLY A 547 36.12 -23.31 -24.39
CA GLY A 547 36.97 -23.22 -23.21
C GLY A 547 37.19 -21.79 -22.68
N GLU A 548 36.69 -20.77 -23.38
CA GLU A 548 36.73 -19.38 -22.92
C GLU A 548 35.91 -19.15 -21.64
N LYS A 549 36.35 -18.22 -20.80
CA LYS A 549 35.89 -18.10 -19.40
C LYS A 549 35.43 -16.68 -19.11
N ILE A 550 34.13 -16.53 -18.89
CA ILE A 550 33.50 -15.22 -18.70
C ILE A 550 32.86 -15.16 -17.31
N LYS A 551 32.96 -14.01 -16.63
CA LYS A 551 32.19 -13.80 -15.38
C LYS A 551 30.71 -13.66 -15.71
N ASN A 552 29.87 -14.24 -14.86
CA ASN A 552 28.42 -14.23 -15.02
C ASN A 552 27.83 -12.82 -15.10
N LYS A 553 28.35 -11.85 -14.33
CA LYS A 553 27.97 -10.44 -14.47
C LYS A 553 28.21 -9.90 -15.88
N ASP A 554 29.30 -10.28 -16.54
CA ASP A 554 29.67 -9.78 -17.86
C ASP A 554 28.75 -10.41 -18.91
N LEU A 555 28.40 -11.69 -18.75
CA LEU A 555 27.38 -12.38 -19.57
C LEU A 555 26.01 -11.72 -19.46
N LEU A 556 25.56 -11.40 -18.24
CA LEU A 556 24.28 -10.74 -17.99
C LEU A 556 24.23 -9.34 -18.62
N ASN A 557 25.29 -8.54 -18.45
CA ASN A 557 25.42 -7.23 -19.11
C ASN A 557 25.41 -7.37 -20.63
N THR A 558 26.14 -8.37 -21.16
CA THR A 558 26.23 -8.61 -22.60
C THR A 558 24.88 -8.97 -23.22
N MET A 559 24.15 -9.87 -22.56
CA MET A 559 22.82 -10.30 -22.98
C MET A 559 21.83 -9.13 -23.04
N LEU A 560 21.82 -8.27 -22.01
CA LEU A 560 20.80 -7.22 -21.90
C LEU A 560 21.13 -5.96 -22.71
N ILE A 561 22.39 -5.53 -22.76
CA ILE A 561 22.82 -4.28 -23.43
C ILE A 561 22.95 -4.50 -24.94
N ALA A 562 23.73 -5.51 -25.33
CA ALA A 562 24.03 -5.79 -26.73
C ALA A 562 23.07 -6.81 -27.36
N SER A 563 22.14 -7.39 -26.60
CA SER A 563 21.15 -8.37 -27.10
C SER A 563 21.77 -9.63 -27.71
N VAL A 564 22.81 -10.15 -27.08
CA VAL A 564 23.58 -11.29 -27.59
C VAL A 564 22.92 -12.63 -27.24
N ASN A 565 22.88 -13.57 -28.19
CA ASN A 565 22.10 -14.80 -28.10
C ASN A 565 22.81 -15.93 -27.35
N ASN A 566 24.07 -16.24 -27.68
CA ASN A 566 24.81 -17.30 -26.98
C ASN A 566 24.99 -17.01 -25.49
N THR A 567 25.12 -15.73 -25.11
CA THR A 567 25.18 -15.33 -23.69
C THR A 567 23.88 -15.61 -22.94
N ALA A 568 22.71 -15.61 -23.60
CA ALA A 568 21.45 -15.92 -22.94
C ALA A 568 21.36 -17.39 -22.50
N ARG A 569 21.83 -18.32 -23.36
CA ARG A 569 21.95 -19.74 -23.00
C ARG A 569 22.96 -19.95 -21.87
N MET A 570 24.09 -19.23 -21.90
CA MET A 570 25.08 -19.27 -20.81
C MET A 570 24.50 -18.76 -19.49
N VAL A 571 23.75 -17.65 -19.50
CA VAL A 571 23.10 -17.09 -18.32
C VAL A 571 22.09 -18.09 -17.74
N ALA A 572 21.22 -18.65 -18.57
CA ALA A 572 20.21 -19.61 -18.13
C ALA A 572 20.84 -20.86 -17.48
N GLN A 573 21.82 -21.48 -18.12
CA GLN A 573 22.44 -22.71 -17.60
C GLN A 573 23.41 -22.47 -16.44
N ALA A 574 23.90 -21.23 -16.24
CA ALA A 574 24.76 -20.90 -15.10
C ALA A 574 24.02 -20.96 -13.75
N THR A 575 22.68 -21.03 -13.76
CA THR A 575 21.83 -21.33 -12.59
C THR A 575 21.99 -22.77 -12.09
N GLY A 576 22.48 -23.68 -12.95
CA GLY A 576 22.51 -25.13 -12.72
C GLY A 576 21.31 -25.87 -13.29
N LEU A 577 20.30 -25.17 -13.82
CA LEU A 577 19.14 -25.77 -14.47
C LEU A 577 19.44 -26.18 -15.92
N THR A 578 18.78 -27.24 -16.40
CA THR A 578 18.68 -27.49 -17.84
C THR A 578 17.81 -26.43 -18.51
N GLU A 579 17.97 -26.22 -19.82
CA GLU A 579 17.17 -25.22 -20.54
C GLU A 579 15.66 -25.51 -20.43
N LYS A 580 15.25 -26.78 -20.45
CA LYS A 580 13.85 -27.19 -20.26
C LYS A 580 13.31 -26.82 -18.87
N GLU A 581 14.08 -27.07 -17.82
CA GLU A 581 13.69 -26.70 -16.44
C GLU A 581 13.63 -25.19 -16.27
N PHE A 582 14.59 -24.47 -16.85
CA PHE A 582 14.62 -23.01 -16.84
C PHE A 582 13.40 -22.41 -17.56
N ILE A 583 13.06 -22.93 -18.75
CA ILE A 583 11.88 -22.50 -19.51
C ILE A 583 10.59 -22.79 -18.72
N LYS A 584 10.50 -23.95 -18.06
CA LYS A 584 9.36 -24.26 -17.21
C LYS A 584 9.24 -23.23 -16.08
N SER A 585 10.33 -22.98 -15.36
CA SER A 585 10.38 -22.03 -14.25
C SER A 585 9.98 -20.62 -14.69
N ALA A 586 10.50 -20.16 -15.83
CA ALA A 586 10.12 -18.88 -16.41
C ALA A 586 8.63 -18.79 -16.80
N ASN A 587 8.05 -19.84 -17.39
CA ASN A 587 6.62 -19.85 -17.72
C ASN A 587 5.74 -19.93 -16.46
N ASP A 588 6.16 -20.67 -15.43
CA ASP A 588 5.49 -20.68 -14.13
C ASP A 588 5.49 -19.25 -13.54
N GLN A 589 6.61 -18.53 -13.65
CA GLN A 589 6.73 -17.14 -13.21
C GLN A 589 5.84 -16.17 -13.99
N LEU A 590 5.68 -16.37 -15.31
CA LEU A 590 4.77 -15.57 -16.14
C LEU A 590 3.30 -15.75 -15.71
N ALA A 591 2.89 -17.00 -15.42
CA ALA A 591 1.57 -17.30 -14.89
C ALA A 591 1.34 -16.66 -13.51
N GLU A 592 2.34 -16.70 -12.63
CA GLU A 592 2.27 -16.04 -11.32
C GLU A 592 2.09 -14.51 -11.44
N TRP A 593 2.63 -13.89 -12.50
CA TRP A 593 2.46 -12.46 -12.76
C TRP A 593 1.14 -12.11 -13.48
N GLY A 594 0.29 -13.10 -13.76
CA GLY A 594 -0.94 -12.92 -14.55
C GLY A 594 -0.66 -12.50 -15.99
N ALA A 595 0.47 -12.90 -16.57
CA ALA A 595 0.82 -12.70 -17.98
C ALA A 595 0.30 -13.88 -18.81
N ASP A 596 -1.01 -14.13 -18.73
CA ASP A 596 -1.65 -15.37 -19.20
C ASP A 596 -1.59 -15.58 -20.72
N ASN A 597 -1.32 -14.52 -21.49
CA ASN A 597 -1.17 -14.57 -22.95
C ASN A 597 0.31 -14.60 -23.38
N SER A 598 1.21 -14.94 -22.44
CA SER A 598 2.65 -14.99 -22.65
C SER A 598 3.19 -16.39 -22.49
N ILE A 599 4.10 -16.77 -23.38
CA ILE A 599 4.82 -18.05 -23.31
C ILE A 599 6.22 -17.87 -23.89
N ILE A 600 7.19 -18.53 -23.26
CA ILE A 600 8.52 -18.71 -23.83
C ILE A 600 8.80 -20.20 -24.09
N THR A 601 9.33 -20.49 -25.26
CA THR A 601 9.79 -21.79 -25.76
C THR A 601 11.32 -21.86 -25.88
N ASP A 602 12.02 -20.72 -25.84
CA ASP A 602 13.48 -20.63 -25.80
C ASP A 602 13.97 -19.43 -24.96
N VAL A 603 15.22 -19.45 -24.46
CA VAL A 603 15.77 -18.39 -23.57
C VAL A 603 16.37 -17.18 -24.31
N THR A 604 16.42 -17.22 -25.63
CA THR A 604 17.05 -16.20 -26.48
C THR A 604 16.03 -15.31 -27.17
N GLY A 605 14.84 -15.81 -27.51
CA GLY A 605 13.88 -15.09 -28.34
C GLY A 605 14.11 -15.27 -29.84
N LEU A 606 14.69 -16.40 -30.22
CA LEU A 606 14.91 -16.79 -31.61
C LEU A 606 13.76 -17.63 -32.16
N ASP A 607 13.08 -18.38 -31.28
CA ASP A 607 11.89 -19.14 -31.60
C ASP A 607 10.69 -18.20 -31.70
N ASP A 608 9.90 -18.33 -32.77
CA ASP A 608 8.69 -17.54 -32.98
C ASP A 608 7.55 -17.97 -32.05
N GLY A 609 7.70 -19.13 -31.39
CA GLY A 609 6.91 -19.61 -30.27
C GLY A 609 6.99 -18.73 -29.03
N ASN A 610 8.04 -17.92 -28.86
CA ASN A 610 8.12 -16.91 -27.81
C ASN A 610 7.12 -15.78 -28.10
N LYS A 611 5.98 -15.80 -27.42
CA LYS A 611 4.84 -14.92 -27.69
C LYS A 611 4.37 -14.19 -26.45
N SER A 612 3.78 -13.01 -26.65
CA SER A 612 3.16 -12.18 -25.62
C SER A 612 2.19 -11.19 -26.27
N THR A 613 1.43 -10.49 -25.44
CA THR A 613 0.73 -9.26 -25.80
C THR A 613 1.51 -8.04 -25.30
N ALA A 614 1.16 -6.84 -25.77
CA ALA A 614 1.75 -5.60 -25.25
C ALA A 614 1.34 -5.36 -23.78
N ARG A 615 0.13 -5.77 -23.41
CA ARG A 615 -0.39 -5.70 -22.05
C ARG A 615 0.42 -6.57 -21.08
N ASP A 616 0.70 -7.80 -21.47
CA ASP A 616 1.50 -8.71 -20.65
C ASP A 616 2.96 -8.26 -20.59
N LEU A 617 3.55 -7.79 -21.70
CA LEU A 617 4.90 -7.22 -21.68
C LEU A 617 5.00 -6.00 -20.76
N LEU A 618 3.95 -5.20 -20.66
CA LEU A 618 3.87 -4.07 -19.74
C LEU A 618 3.91 -4.57 -18.26
N LYS A 619 3.17 -5.64 -17.92
CA LYS A 619 3.24 -6.32 -16.59
C LYS A 619 4.65 -6.84 -16.31
N ILE A 620 5.14 -7.68 -17.22
CA ILE A 620 6.44 -8.35 -17.15
C ILE A 620 7.55 -7.31 -16.96
N PHE A 621 7.59 -6.28 -17.78
CA PHE A 621 8.63 -5.25 -17.70
C PHE A 621 8.55 -4.47 -16.40
N THR A 622 7.34 -4.16 -15.90
CA THR A 622 7.16 -3.48 -14.61
C THR A 622 7.70 -4.33 -13.46
N LYS A 623 7.39 -5.63 -13.43
CA LYS A 623 7.91 -6.57 -12.43
C LYS A 623 9.43 -6.70 -12.50
N ILE A 624 9.99 -6.83 -13.70
CA ILE A 624 11.44 -6.94 -13.91
C ILE A 624 12.20 -5.69 -13.44
N LEU A 625 11.63 -4.51 -13.67
CA LEU A 625 12.23 -3.24 -13.25
C LEU A 625 12.28 -3.04 -11.73
N SER A 626 11.57 -3.87 -10.93
CA SER A 626 11.74 -3.90 -9.48
C SER A 626 13.11 -4.44 -9.05
N ASN A 627 13.74 -5.26 -9.90
CA ASN A 627 15.11 -5.73 -9.69
C ASN A 627 16.11 -4.63 -10.09
N SER A 628 16.73 -4.01 -9.08
CA SER A 628 17.68 -2.90 -9.27
C SER A 628 18.89 -3.27 -10.12
N THR A 629 19.34 -4.53 -10.08
CA THR A 629 20.45 -5.02 -10.92
C THR A 629 20.06 -4.94 -12.40
N ILE A 630 18.91 -5.52 -12.76
CA ILE A 630 18.45 -5.53 -14.15
C ILE A 630 18.19 -4.09 -14.64
N LYS A 631 17.49 -3.28 -13.84
CA LYS A 631 17.21 -1.88 -14.16
C LYS A 631 18.51 -1.09 -14.42
N ASN A 632 19.53 -1.29 -13.60
CA ASN A 632 20.84 -0.64 -13.75
C ASN A 632 21.60 -1.09 -15.00
N ILE A 633 21.42 -2.33 -15.46
CA ILE A 633 22.04 -2.82 -16.70
C ILE A 633 21.32 -2.22 -17.93
N LEU A 634 19.99 -2.23 -17.91
CA LEU A 634 19.16 -1.72 -19.01
C LEU A 634 19.27 -0.21 -19.25
N SER A 635 19.81 0.55 -18.28
CA SER A 635 20.03 1.99 -18.37
C SER A 635 21.37 2.38 -19.03
N GLN A 636 22.26 1.42 -19.25
CA GLN A 636 23.61 1.70 -19.73
C GLN A 636 23.64 1.96 -21.24
N THR A 637 24.41 2.96 -21.67
CA THR A 637 24.62 3.27 -23.09
C THR A 637 25.64 2.35 -23.75
N LYS A 638 26.59 1.83 -22.97
CA LYS A 638 27.66 0.92 -23.40
C LYS A 638 28.20 0.14 -22.21
N TYR A 639 28.86 -0.99 -22.48
CA TYR A 639 29.55 -1.80 -21.49
C TYR A 639 30.85 -2.35 -22.06
N THR A 640 31.92 -2.35 -21.26
CA THR A 640 33.22 -2.90 -21.67
C THR A 640 33.70 -3.84 -20.59
N PHE A 641 34.13 -5.03 -20.97
CA PHE A 641 34.79 -5.96 -20.06
C PHE A 641 36.00 -6.63 -20.73
N LYS A 642 36.87 -7.16 -19.88
CA LYS A 642 38.08 -7.88 -20.28
C LYS A 642 37.94 -9.34 -19.90
N GLU A 643 38.04 -10.20 -20.89
CA GLU A 643 38.14 -11.64 -20.72
C GLU A 643 39.61 -12.03 -20.55
N THR A 644 39.88 -12.96 -19.62
CA THR A 644 41.22 -13.56 -19.47
C THR A 644 41.28 -14.87 -20.23
N LEU A 645 42.09 -14.89 -21.30
CA LEU A 645 42.33 -16.09 -22.12
C LEU A 645 43.54 -16.87 -21.59
N ASN A 646 43.70 -18.12 -22.06
CA ASN A 646 44.92 -18.90 -21.80
C ASN A 646 46.19 -18.15 -22.27
N LYS A 647 47.31 -18.36 -21.55
CA LYS A 647 48.64 -17.77 -21.84
C LYS A 647 48.71 -16.22 -21.74
N ASN A 648 48.05 -15.61 -20.76
CA ASN A 648 48.09 -14.16 -20.48
C ASN A 648 47.56 -13.26 -21.62
N LYS A 649 46.76 -13.80 -22.54
CA LYS A 649 46.06 -13.00 -23.55
C LYS A 649 44.78 -12.41 -22.95
N VAL A 650 44.47 -11.15 -23.30
CA VAL A 650 43.25 -10.46 -22.84
C VAL A 650 42.45 -10.04 -24.06
N ALA A 651 41.21 -10.51 -24.16
CA ALA A 651 40.24 -9.99 -25.13
C ALA A 651 39.43 -8.88 -24.47
N THR A 652 39.28 -7.74 -25.15
CA THR A 652 38.41 -6.65 -24.69
C THR A 652 37.14 -6.65 -25.52
N HIS A 653 36.00 -6.83 -24.86
CA HIS A 653 34.69 -6.83 -25.47
C HIS A 653 34.04 -5.46 -25.25
N ASN A 654 33.71 -4.76 -26.34
CA ASN A 654 33.05 -3.45 -26.30
C ASN A 654 31.62 -3.57 -26.82
N LEU A 655 30.66 -3.27 -25.95
CA LEU A 655 29.25 -3.47 -26.19
C LEU A 655 28.54 -2.12 -26.23
N ILE A 656 27.69 -1.94 -27.23
CA ILE A 656 26.88 -0.74 -27.40
C ILE A 656 25.43 -1.14 -27.19
N ASN A 657 24.68 -0.29 -26.49
CA ASN A 657 23.26 -0.52 -26.32
C ASN A 657 22.56 -0.53 -27.68
N THR A 658 21.81 -1.60 -27.95
CA THR A 658 21.06 -1.77 -29.20
C THR A 658 19.99 -0.70 -29.42
N ASN A 659 19.50 -0.04 -28.37
CA ASN A 659 18.61 1.10 -28.47
C ASN A 659 19.39 2.41 -28.68
N GLN A 660 19.48 2.87 -29.93
CA GLN A 660 20.22 4.09 -30.28
C GLN A 660 19.64 5.37 -29.63
N LEU A 661 18.36 5.34 -29.23
CA LEU A 661 17.72 6.48 -28.58
C LEU A 661 18.36 6.79 -27.23
N ILE A 662 18.89 5.79 -26.51
CA ILE A 662 19.44 5.99 -25.15
C ILE A 662 20.65 6.94 -25.12
N SER A 663 21.39 7.03 -26.22
CA SER A 663 22.58 7.88 -26.34
C SER A 663 22.32 9.28 -26.88
N THR A 664 21.13 9.58 -27.42
CA THR A 664 20.88 10.91 -28.01
C THR A 664 20.49 11.92 -26.94
N THR A 665 21.09 13.10 -27.00
CA THR A 665 20.86 14.23 -26.10
C THR A 665 19.79 15.19 -26.64
N GLY A 666 19.25 16.06 -25.78
CA GLY A 666 18.36 17.16 -26.20
C GLY A 666 16.87 16.82 -26.33
N ARG A 667 16.45 15.61 -25.94
CA ARG A 667 15.02 15.23 -25.89
C ARG A 667 14.34 15.72 -24.63
N ASN A 668 13.01 15.84 -24.68
CA ASN A 668 12.20 16.22 -23.51
C ASN A 668 12.15 15.12 -22.45
N TYR A 669 12.56 13.89 -22.79
CA TYR A 669 12.63 12.75 -21.88
C TYR A 669 14.05 12.20 -21.73
N GLN A 670 14.23 11.35 -20.72
CA GLN A 670 15.41 10.50 -20.54
C GLN A 670 15.00 9.03 -20.48
N ILE A 671 15.77 8.14 -21.10
CA ILE A 671 15.53 6.70 -21.02
C ILE A 671 16.22 6.16 -19.77
N LEU A 672 15.45 5.51 -18.89
CA LEU A 672 15.91 4.92 -17.64
C LEU A 672 16.16 3.42 -17.75
N ALA A 673 15.51 2.74 -18.68
CA ALA A 673 15.75 1.34 -19.01
C ALA A 673 15.17 1.06 -20.40
N SER A 674 15.82 0.23 -21.22
CA SER A 674 15.24 -0.17 -22.51
C SER A 674 15.74 -1.51 -23.01
N LYS A 675 14.93 -2.16 -23.84
CA LYS A 675 15.30 -3.38 -24.56
C LYS A 675 14.68 -3.41 -25.96
N THR A 676 15.50 -3.77 -26.95
CA THR A 676 15.09 -4.00 -28.34
C THR A 676 14.84 -5.48 -28.64
N GLY A 677 14.13 -5.77 -29.72
CA GLY A 677 14.01 -7.10 -30.32
C GLY A 677 13.70 -7.02 -31.80
N TYR A 678 14.18 -8.01 -32.57
CA TYR A 678 13.85 -8.18 -33.98
C TYR A 678 14.02 -9.64 -34.41
N THR A 679 13.01 -10.17 -35.09
CA THR A 679 13.10 -11.33 -36.00
C THR A 679 12.24 -11.02 -37.23
N GLY A 680 12.29 -11.85 -38.27
CA GLY A 680 11.44 -11.66 -39.45
C GLY A 680 9.95 -11.72 -39.10
N GLU A 681 9.59 -12.60 -38.17
CA GLU A 681 8.23 -12.88 -37.71
C GLU A 681 7.73 -11.82 -36.71
N ALA A 682 8.59 -11.38 -35.79
CA ALA A 682 8.25 -10.42 -34.75
C ALA A 682 8.18 -8.97 -35.27
N GLY A 683 8.86 -8.68 -36.38
CA GLY A 683 9.21 -7.30 -36.75
C GLY A 683 10.10 -6.65 -35.68
N SER A 684 10.30 -5.33 -35.77
CA SER A 684 11.03 -4.60 -34.74
C SER A 684 10.14 -4.30 -33.54
N ILE A 685 10.69 -4.56 -32.35
CA ILE A 685 10.05 -4.37 -31.05
C ILE A 685 10.97 -3.54 -30.16
N LEU A 686 10.39 -2.62 -29.40
CA LEU A 686 11.11 -1.78 -28.44
C LEU A 686 10.23 -1.52 -27.22
N ILE A 687 10.79 -1.75 -26.04
CA ILE A 687 10.21 -1.35 -24.75
C ILE A 687 11.18 -0.42 -24.01
N MET A 688 10.67 0.69 -23.47
CA MET A 688 11.46 1.68 -22.75
C MET A 688 10.72 2.20 -21.53
N LEU A 689 11.41 2.31 -20.40
CA LEU A 689 11.04 3.19 -19.30
C LEU A 689 11.66 4.55 -19.58
N ILE A 690 10.83 5.58 -19.75
CA ILE A 690 11.27 6.97 -19.92
C ILE A 690 10.88 7.81 -18.70
N GLN A 691 11.58 8.92 -18.49
CA GLN A 691 11.23 9.95 -17.53
C GLN A 691 11.16 11.30 -18.22
N ASP A 692 10.05 12.02 -18.04
CA ASP A 692 9.94 13.42 -18.45
C ASP A 692 10.99 14.26 -17.72
N ARG A 693 11.77 15.06 -18.46
CA ARG A 693 12.75 15.96 -17.86
C ARG A 693 12.10 17.11 -17.12
N LYS A 694 10.89 17.54 -17.51
CA LYS A 694 10.15 18.66 -16.93
C LYS A 694 9.55 18.30 -15.57
N ASP A 695 8.63 17.33 -15.50
CA ASP A 695 7.90 17.01 -14.26
C ASP A 695 8.36 15.73 -13.55
N LYS A 696 9.36 15.03 -14.10
CA LYS A 696 9.94 13.78 -13.57
C LYS A 696 8.99 12.57 -13.55
N LYS A 697 7.80 12.66 -14.16
CA LYS A 697 6.92 11.50 -14.35
C LYS A 697 7.56 10.45 -15.23
N GLN A 698 7.20 9.19 -15.01
CA GLN A 698 7.77 8.06 -15.70
C GLN A 698 6.71 7.31 -16.50
N TYR A 699 7.09 6.89 -17.70
CA TYR A 699 6.21 6.22 -18.64
C TYR A 699 6.89 4.99 -19.24
N ILE A 700 6.13 3.93 -19.47
CA ILE A 700 6.54 2.81 -20.30
C ILE A 700 6.02 3.05 -21.71
N ILE A 701 6.93 3.03 -22.68
CA ILE A 701 6.66 3.11 -24.11
C ILE A 701 6.97 1.75 -24.72
N LEU A 702 5.99 1.15 -25.38
CA LEU A 702 6.12 -0.15 -26.04
C LEU A 702 5.59 -0.08 -27.47
N THR A 703 6.36 -0.61 -28.42
CA THR A 703 5.97 -0.76 -29.83
C THR A 703 6.31 -2.17 -30.30
N MET A 704 5.38 -2.83 -31.00
CA MET A 704 5.56 -4.20 -31.51
C MET A 704 5.15 -4.32 -32.98
N GLY A 705 5.82 -5.20 -33.71
CA GLY A 705 5.47 -5.56 -35.09
C GLY A 705 5.90 -4.54 -36.14
N ASN A 706 6.80 -3.61 -35.85
CA ASN A 706 7.20 -2.61 -36.84
C ASN A 706 7.96 -3.29 -38.00
N PRO A 707 7.42 -3.31 -39.24
CA PRO A 707 8.07 -3.99 -40.36
C PRO A 707 9.29 -3.23 -40.91
N ASP A 708 9.39 -1.92 -40.65
CA ASP A 708 10.49 -1.08 -41.12
C ASP A 708 11.66 -1.10 -40.12
N TYR A 709 12.52 -2.11 -40.28
CA TYR A 709 13.71 -2.26 -39.45
C TYR A 709 14.67 -1.06 -39.56
N ASN A 710 14.81 -0.44 -40.74
CA ASN A 710 15.76 0.64 -40.96
C ASN A 710 15.35 1.91 -40.19
N ASN A 711 14.05 2.19 -40.11
CA ASN A 711 13.48 3.35 -39.40
C ASN A 711 12.88 3.00 -38.03
N ARG A 712 13.27 1.86 -37.44
CA ARG A 712 12.65 1.29 -36.24
C ARG A 712 12.58 2.19 -35.00
N PHE A 713 13.42 3.22 -34.92
CA PHE A 713 13.46 4.14 -33.78
C PHE A 713 12.65 5.42 -33.97
N ILE A 714 12.13 5.70 -35.17
CA ILE A 714 11.38 6.94 -35.46
C ILE A 714 10.07 6.98 -34.67
N GLU A 715 9.24 5.95 -34.82
CA GLU A 715 7.91 5.90 -34.20
C GLU A 715 7.96 5.79 -32.67
N PRO A 716 8.81 4.95 -32.05
CA PRO A 716 8.96 4.94 -30.59
C PRO A 716 9.44 6.29 -30.03
N ASN A 717 10.30 7.00 -30.77
CA ASN A 717 10.74 8.33 -30.37
C ASN A 717 9.61 9.36 -30.41
N LYS A 718 8.82 9.39 -31.49
CA LYS A 718 7.65 10.28 -31.59
C LYS A 718 6.62 9.97 -30.50
N LEU A 719 6.37 8.69 -30.21
CA LEU A 719 5.46 8.27 -29.15
C LEU A 719 5.95 8.68 -27.76
N ALA A 720 7.26 8.59 -27.51
CA ALA A 720 7.87 9.04 -26.26
C ALA A 720 7.82 10.57 -26.09
N GLU A 721 8.06 11.35 -27.16
CA GLU A 721 7.88 12.80 -27.14
C GLU A 721 6.40 13.15 -26.89
N TRP A 722 5.47 12.55 -27.64
CA TRP A 722 4.03 12.73 -27.47
C TRP A 722 3.58 12.51 -26.02
N ALA A 723 4.05 11.42 -25.39
CA ALA A 723 3.71 11.09 -24.01
C ALA A 723 4.13 12.16 -22.98
N VAL A 724 5.19 12.92 -23.26
CA VAL A 724 5.71 13.96 -22.35
C VAL A 724 5.31 15.38 -22.75
N THR A 725 4.92 15.64 -24.01
CA THR A 725 4.57 16.98 -24.52
C THR A 725 3.07 17.22 -24.66
N GLU A 726 2.32 16.25 -25.17
CA GLU A 726 0.92 16.43 -25.60
C GLU A 726 -0.05 15.76 -24.64
N LYS A 727 0.11 16.00 -23.31
CA LYS A 727 -0.86 15.50 -22.31
C LYS A 727 -2.28 15.79 -22.83
N VAL A 728 -2.95 14.72 -23.24
CA VAL A 728 -4.31 14.76 -23.74
C VAL A 728 -5.12 15.41 -22.63
N THR A 729 -5.72 16.54 -22.99
CA THR A 729 -6.85 17.18 -22.32
C THR A 729 -7.99 16.16 -22.30
N ILE A 730 -7.88 15.08 -21.52
CA ILE A 730 -9.00 14.17 -21.29
C ILE A 730 -9.93 14.94 -20.35
N ALA A 731 -11.13 15.16 -20.88
CA ALA A 731 -12.11 16.14 -20.49
C ALA A 731 -12.30 16.31 -18.97
N LYS A 732 -12.23 17.57 -18.54
CA LYS A 732 -13.17 18.05 -17.52
C LYS A 732 -14.53 18.12 -18.20
N GLU A 733 -15.35 17.10 -18.05
CA GLU A 733 -16.82 17.20 -18.16
C GLU A 733 -17.47 16.43 -17.03
#